data_AF-A9H775-F1
#
_entry.id   AF-A9H775-F1
#
_cell.length_a   1.000
_cell.length_b   1.000
_cell.length_c   1.000
_cell.angle_alpha   90.00
_cell.angle_beta   90.00
_cell.angle_gamma   90.00
#
_symmetry.space_group_name_H-M   'P 1'
#
loop_
_entity.id
_entity.type
_entity.pdbx_description
1 polymer ?
#
loop_
_entity_poly.entity_id
_entity_poly.type
_entity_poly.pdbx_seq_one_letter_code
_entity_poly.pdbx_strand_id
1 'polypeptide(L)'
;MRNVEAMIPFDAINDAALAQWPVLVARWLPAGRRRGDEWVVGGLDNAPGRSLSINLRTGRWADFAGGPRGGDPISLYAALHARDDRVRAARDLGRMLGVTGGMEAAEPVSDPLPDWVPGVPPAGAPMPDLRGWDHVYAYRDVSGRVVRYVLRRDATAQERKRIMPLTWGMLREGGEARAGWHPRHAGAPRSLYGLERVVRARTVLVCEGEKAADAAQCLFPRMACVTWTAGTGNVDKADWGPLAGRHVIIWPDHDAPGEKAAAEIAALLAPIAATVRVIDVSDMEPGEDAADLCVVEPRNWLRERVGPVLCGTSVKRAGGEAGRPMERRVAALEPIAVRGGEIDLVASAGERALMAANAPIYQRGTSLARPGRREVAAADGRLTQAACLVEVGVHALTDLLCQAVEWRRFDRRSQAWKAIDPPAAAAQVILSRAGTWPFPVIAGVITTPTLRPDGSVLMAPGYDPATRLYHVDDPTLELCLPEPTREAAMRALARLEALLAEFPFVAEADRSVALAGILTAVVRGMMPVSPLFAFRANAPGSGKSFLVDLASVIATGRVCPVTSAGEDVAEMEKRLTGLLLAGYPILSLDNVNEELGGDLLCQATERPIVRLRELGTSSSVEIENRAVIFATGNALRVRGDMTRRTLVATLDAGIEQPELRRFARDPVADIMADRGGYVAACLTILRAWMGSGAALDLPPLASFEGWSRTVRAALVWLGRADPCLSMQAAREDDPERGELREILGLLAQAAGTGRHCGRTVREIEELSALESTDAAGYRTGLRHPELRDALVRIAGTPAGRINSRRLARWFLARRGRVIEGLRIAECGMAHGGVKKWAVERVVS
;
A
#
# COMPACT_ATOMS: atom_id res chain seq x y z
N MET A 1 14.98 -60.78 1.57
CA MET A 1 14.19 -59.72 2.22
C MET A 1 13.12 -59.27 1.25
N ARG A 2 11.88 -59.12 1.73
CA ARG A 2 10.64 -59.02 0.92
C ARG A 2 10.64 -57.80 0.01
N ASN A 3 10.20 -57.98 -1.23
CA ASN A 3 9.75 -56.92 -2.13
C ASN A 3 8.67 -56.10 -1.43
N VAL A 4 8.87 -54.79 -1.31
CA VAL A 4 7.80 -53.85 -1.02
C VAL A 4 7.38 -53.29 -2.38
N GLU A 5 6.35 -53.88 -2.99
CA GLU A 5 5.63 -53.26 -4.11
C GLU A 5 5.06 -51.92 -3.61
N ALA A 6 5.42 -50.83 -4.28
CA ALA A 6 4.84 -49.52 -3.96
C ALA A 6 3.39 -49.49 -4.46
N MET A 7 2.45 -49.59 -3.51
CA MET A 7 1.01 -49.63 -3.76
C MET A 7 0.48 -48.25 -4.14
N ILE A 8 -0.22 -48.14 -5.27
CA ILE A 8 -0.89 -46.89 -5.70
C ILE A 8 -2.04 -46.59 -4.72
N PRO A 9 -2.12 -45.39 -4.12
CA PRO A 9 -3.12 -45.08 -3.11
C PRO A 9 -4.46 -44.68 -3.75
N PHE A 10 -5.17 -45.64 -4.36
CA PHE A 10 -6.45 -45.41 -5.05
C PHE A 10 -7.49 -44.69 -4.19
N ASP A 11 -7.62 -45.07 -2.92
CA ASP A 11 -8.60 -44.47 -2.01
C ASP A 11 -8.28 -43.00 -1.73
N ALA A 12 -7.02 -42.67 -1.44
CA ALA A 12 -6.61 -41.28 -1.19
C ALA A 12 -6.78 -40.39 -2.43
N ILE A 13 -6.57 -40.94 -3.63
CA ILE A 13 -6.78 -40.22 -4.89
C ILE A 13 -8.28 -40.00 -5.15
N ASN A 14 -9.12 -41.01 -4.91
CA ASN A 14 -10.57 -40.86 -5.02
C ASN A 14 -11.12 -39.84 -4.00
N ASP A 15 -10.66 -39.86 -2.75
CA ASP A 15 -11.07 -38.90 -1.72
C ASP A 15 -10.67 -37.46 -2.08
N ALA A 16 -9.43 -37.27 -2.55
CA ALA A 16 -8.95 -35.97 -3.01
C ALA A 16 -9.73 -35.48 -4.23
N ALA A 17 -10.11 -36.39 -5.14
CA ALA A 17 -10.93 -36.07 -6.30
C ALA A 17 -12.37 -35.70 -5.88
N LEU A 18 -12.96 -36.42 -4.93
CA LEU A 18 -14.29 -36.15 -4.39
C LEU A 18 -14.39 -34.76 -3.75
N ALA A 19 -13.34 -34.34 -3.04
CA ALA A 19 -13.29 -33.01 -2.42
C ALA A 19 -13.39 -31.85 -3.44
N GLN A 20 -13.03 -32.09 -4.70
CA GLN A 20 -13.05 -31.10 -5.79
C GLN A 20 -13.99 -31.50 -6.93
N TRP A 21 -14.87 -32.47 -6.70
CA TRP A 21 -15.57 -33.19 -7.76
C TRP A 21 -16.46 -32.34 -8.66
N PRO A 22 -17.27 -31.39 -8.13
CA PRO A 22 -18.08 -30.53 -8.99
C PRO A 22 -17.25 -29.69 -9.97
N VAL A 23 -16.04 -29.29 -9.58
CA VAL A 23 -15.14 -28.48 -10.41
C VAL A 23 -14.48 -29.35 -11.48
N LEU A 24 -14.03 -30.55 -11.11
CA LEU A 24 -13.40 -31.49 -12.04
C LEU A 24 -14.38 -31.96 -13.12
N VAL A 25 -15.59 -32.36 -12.73
CA VAL A 25 -16.63 -32.82 -13.67
C VAL A 25 -17.05 -31.69 -14.63
N ALA A 26 -17.25 -30.47 -14.13
CA ALA A 26 -17.59 -29.33 -14.98
C ALA A 26 -16.47 -28.97 -15.97
N ARG A 27 -15.20 -29.22 -15.59
CA ARG A 27 -14.05 -29.00 -16.46
C ARG A 27 -13.93 -30.07 -17.54
N TRP A 28 -14.15 -31.34 -17.19
CA TRP A 28 -14.01 -32.44 -18.15
C TRP A 28 -15.22 -32.55 -19.08
N LEU A 29 -16.41 -32.20 -18.60
CA LEU A 29 -17.68 -32.30 -19.32
C LEU A 29 -18.46 -30.97 -19.28
N PRO A 30 -17.93 -29.89 -19.89
CA PRO A 30 -18.49 -28.54 -19.78
C PRO A 30 -19.84 -28.34 -20.49
N ALA A 31 -20.23 -29.24 -21.42
CA ALA A 31 -21.55 -29.19 -22.04
C ALA A 31 -22.68 -29.68 -21.11
N GLY A 32 -22.30 -30.28 -19.97
CA GLY A 32 -23.24 -30.77 -18.97
C GLY A 32 -23.85 -29.66 -18.12
N ARG A 33 -24.92 -30.01 -17.41
CA ARG A 33 -25.63 -29.11 -16.49
C ARG A 33 -25.90 -29.81 -15.17
N ARG A 34 -25.80 -29.05 -14.07
CA ARG A 34 -26.13 -29.54 -12.74
C ARG A 34 -27.65 -29.65 -12.55
N ARG A 35 -28.11 -30.80 -12.04
CA ARG A 35 -29.48 -31.07 -11.63
C ARG A 35 -29.49 -31.73 -10.25
N GLY A 36 -29.65 -30.93 -9.20
CA GLY A 36 -29.52 -31.39 -7.83
C GLY A 36 -28.09 -31.83 -7.51
N ASP A 37 -27.95 -33.07 -7.05
CA ASP A 37 -26.66 -33.72 -6.79
C ASP A 37 -26.08 -34.45 -8.02
N GLU A 38 -26.71 -34.33 -9.20
CA GLU A 38 -26.25 -34.94 -10.45
C GLU A 38 -25.70 -33.90 -11.42
N TRP A 39 -24.67 -34.27 -12.19
CA TRP A 39 -24.22 -33.57 -13.38
C TRP A 39 -24.61 -34.37 -14.60
N VAL A 40 -25.39 -33.78 -15.50
CA VAL A 40 -25.99 -34.51 -16.62
C VAL A 40 -25.49 -33.93 -17.95
N VAL A 41 -25.02 -34.80 -18.84
CA VAL A 41 -24.51 -34.49 -20.18
C VAL A 41 -24.90 -35.60 -21.16
N GLY A 42 -24.71 -35.43 -22.47
CA GLY A 42 -25.14 -36.36 -23.50
C GLY A 42 -24.29 -37.62 -23.65
N GLY A 43 -23.04 -37.60 -23.20
CA GLY A 43 -22.14 -38.75 -23.32
C GLY A 43 -20.73 -38.40 -22.83
N LEU A 44 -19.85 -39.40 -22.83
CA LEU A 44 -18.43 -39.23 -22.48
C LEU A 44 -17.65 -38.38 -23.50
N ASP A 45 -18.21 -38.19 -24.69
CA ASP A 45 -17.73 -37.29 -25.74
C ASP A 45 -18.08 -35.81 -25.49
N ASN A 46 -18.68 -35.50 -24.34
CA ASN A 46 -19.17 -34.18 -23.97
C ASN A 46 -20.24 -33.63 -24.94
N ALA A 47 -20.98 -34.49 -25.64
CA ALA A 47 -22.14 -34.04 -26.42
C ALA A 47 -23.22 -33.44 -25.51
N PRO A 48 -23.95 -32.39 -25.94
CA PRO A 48 -25.08 -31.87 -25.17
C PRO A 48 -26.21 -32.91 -25.13
N GLY A 49 -26.75 -33.19 -23.94
CA GLY A 49 -27.79 -34.21 -23.76
C GLY A 49 -28.03 -34.55 -22.29
N ARG A 50 -28.72 -35.67 -22.04
CA ARG A 50 -29.10 -36.09 -20.67
C ARG A 50 -28.80 -37.57 -20.35
N SER A 51 -28.04 -38.24 -21.20
CA SER A 51 -27.80 -39.68 -21.16
C SER A 51 -26.75 -40.08 -20.13
N LEU A 52 -25.67 -39.29 -19.97
CA LEU A 52 -24.65 -39.48 -18.96
C LEU A 52 -25.00 -38.70 -17.70
N SER A 53 -25.18 -39.39 -16.57
CA SER A 53 -25.39 -38.79 -15.24
C SER A 53 -24.22 -39.12 -14.32
N ILE A 54 -23.70 -38.11 -13.62
CA ILE A 54 -22.58 -38.22 -12.68
C ILE A 54 -23.01 -37.65 -11.33
N ASN A 55 -22.97 -38.47 -10.28
CA ASN A 55 -23.31 -38.06 -8.95
C ASN A 55 -22.17 -37.24 -8.32
N LEU A 56 -22.45 -35.98 -8.05
CA LEU A 56 -21.48 -35.00 -7.55
C LEU A 56 -21.06 -35.22 -6.09
N ARG A 57 -21.74 -36.12 -5.35
CA ARG A 57 -21.41 -36.45 -3.96
C ARG A 57 -20.62 -37.75 -3.81
N THR A 58 -20.92 -38.73 -4.64
CA THR A 58 -20.38 -40.10 -4.50
C THR A 58 -19.37 -40.47 -5.60
N GLY A 59 -19.28 -39.68 -6.68
CA GLY A 59 -18.37 -39.99 -7.79
C GLY A 59 -18.87 -41.08 -8.75
N ARG A 60 -20.01 -41.69 -8.45
CA ARG A 60 -20.65 -42.70 -9.32
C ARG A 60 -21.23 -42.07 -10.56
N TRP A 61 -21.17 -42.78 -11.68
CA TRP A 61 -21.71 -42.29 -12.94
C TRP A 61 -22.20 -43.43 -13.82
N ALA A 62 -23.16 -43.13 -14.69
CA ALA A 62 -23.68 -44.07 -15.67
C ALA A 62 -24.17 -43.34 -16.91
N ASP A 63 -23.90 -43.92 -18.08
CA ASP A 63 -24.53 -43.54 -19.32
C ASP A 63 -25.77 -44.42 -19.61
N PHE A 64 -26.94 -43.80 -19.53
CA PHE A 64 -28.24 -44.44 -19.72
C PHE A 64 -28.62 -44.65 -21.19
N ALA A 65 -27.80 -44.22 -22.16
CA ALA A 65 -28.00 -44.53 -23.59
C ALA A 65 -27.42 -45.90 -24.01
N GLY A 66 -27.17 -46.80 -23.05
CA GLY A 66 -26.53 -48.11 -23.28
C GLY A 66 -25.00 -48.06 -23.16
N GLY A 67 -24.46 -46.98 -22.59
CA GLY A 67 -23.02 -46.78 -22.43
C GLY A 67 -22.43 -47.33 -21.12
N PRO A 68 -21.13 -47.12 -20.89
CA PRO A 68 -20.44 -47.61 -19.70
C PRO A 68 -20.92 -46.92 -18.41
N ARG A 69 -20.63 -47.56 -17.27
CA ARG A 69 -20.90 -47.05 -15.93
C ARG A 69 -19.68 -47.24 -15.05
N GLY A 70 -19.48 -46.33 -14.11
CA GLY A 70 -18.34 -46.36 -13.19
C GLY A 70 -18.72 -45.98 -11.76
N GLY A 71 -17.95 -46.52 -10.82
CA GLY A 71 -18.26 -46.45 -9.39
C GLY A 71 -17.57 -45.31 -8.63
N ASP A 72 -16.58 -44.66 -9.25
CA ASP A 72 -15.69 -43.71 -8.57
C ASP A 72 -15.04 -42.69 -9.53
N PRO A 73 -14.45 -41.61 -8.99
CA PRO A 73 -13.76 -40.59 -9.78
C PRO A 73 -12.70 -41.12 -10.74
N ILE A 74 -11.87 -42.07 -10.30
CA ILE A 74 -10.82 -42.66 -11.13
C ILE A 74 -11.42 -43.39 -12.33
N SER A 75 -12.54 -44.10 -12.17
CA SER A 75 -13.22 -44.79 -13.27
C SER A 75 -13.78 -43.82 -14.31
N LEU A 76 -14.30 -42.66 -13.89
CA LEU A 76 -14.73 -41.63 -14.83
C LEU A 76 -13.55 -41.06 -15.60
N TYR A 77 -12.45 -40.74 -14.90
CA TYR A 77 -11.24 -40.25 -15.53
C TYR A 77 -10.63 -41.28 -16.50
N ALA A 78 -10.71 -42.57 -16.16
CA ALA A 78 -10.25 -43.65 -17.02
C ALA A 78 -11.04 -43.69 -18.34
N ALA A 79 -12.37 -43.61 -18.24
CA ALA A 79 -13.26 -43.61 -19.39
C ALA A 79 -13.08 -42.37 -20.29
N LEU A 80 -12.80 -41.20 -19.70
CA LEU A 80 -12.63 -39.95 -20.45
C LEU A 80 -11.23 -39.78 -21.05
N HIS A 81 -10.19 -40.22 -20.35
CA HIS A 81 -8.82 -39.76 -20.64
C HIS A 81 -7.77 -40.88 -20.70
N ALA A 82 -8.09 -42.09 -20.24
CA ALA A 82 -7.12 -43.18 -20.15
C ALA A 82 -7.51 -44.47 -20.88
N ARG A 83 -8.51 -44.44 -21.80
CA ARG A 83 -9.01 -45.62 -22.53
C ARG A 83 -9.37 -46.78 -21.57
N ASP A 84 -10.04 -46.44 -20.47
CA ASP A 84 -10.42 -47.36 -19.38
C ASP A 84 -9.26 -48.00 -18.58
N ASP A 85 -8.00 -47.56 -18.78
CA ASP A 85 -6.88 -47.97 -17.93
C ASP A 85 -6.94 -47.29 -16.56
N ARG A 86 -7.44 -48.02 -15.56
CA ARG A 86 -7.60 -47.53 -14.18
C ARG A 86 -6.27 -47.22 -13.49
N VAL A 87 -5.19 -47.93 -13.82
CA VAL A 87 -3.87 -47.71 -13.20
C VAL A 87 -3.28 -46.42 -13.72
N ARG A 88 -3.31 -46.22 -15.03
CA ARG A 88 -2.89 -44.95 -15.65
C ARG A 88 -3.75 -43.79 -15.18
N ALA A 89 -5.07 -43.97 -15.12
CA ALA A 89 -6.00 -42.95 -14.63
C ALA A 89 -5.70 -42.53 -13.19
N ALA A 90 -5.45 -43.48 -12.28
CA ALA A 90 -5.09 -43.17 -10.90
C ALA A 90 -3.76 -42.40 -10.82
N ARG A 91 -2.76 -42.79 -11.62
CA ARG A 91 -1.47 -42.09 -11.64
C ARG A 91 -1.56 -40.67 -12.19
N ASP A 92 -2.37 -40.46 -13.22
CA ASP A 92 -2.55 -39.15 -13.86
C ASP A 92 -3.40 -38.23 -12.99
N LEU A 93 -4.50 -38.75 -12.44
CA LEU A 93 -5.37 -38.01 -11.53
C LEU A 93 -4.66 -37.71 -10.20
N GLY A 94 -3.90 -38.67 -9.64
CA GLY A 94 -3.09 -38.47 -8.44
C GLY A 94 -2.03 -37.37 -8.63
N ARG A 95 -1.34 -37.33 -9.79
CA ARG A 95 -0.43 -36.24 -10.15
C ARG A 95 -1.16 -34.90 -10.27
N MET A 96 -2.34 -34.88 -10.89
CA MET A 96 -3.16 -33.68 -11.02
C MET A 96 -3.60 -33.12 -9.66
N LEU A 97 -3.86 -33.98 -8.70
CA LEU A 97 -4.35 -33.62 -7.36
C LEU A 97 -3.24 -33.47 -6.31
N GLY A 98 -1.98 -33.72 -6.69
CA GLY A 98 -0.84 -33.64 -5.77
C GLY A 98 -0.80 -34.76 -4.71
N VAL A 99 -1.51 -35.87 -4.93
CA VAL A 99 -1.49 -37.03 -4.03
C VAL A 99 -0.32 -37.93 -4.44
N THR A 100 0.87 -37.64 -3.91
CA THR A 100 2.11 -38.35 -4.24
C THR A 100 2.46 -39.41 -3.20
N GLY A 101 1.83 -40.58 -3.30
CA GLY A 101 2.27 -41.79 -2.59
C GLY A 101 3.12 -42.68 -3.49
N GLY A 102 4.44 -42.66 -3.32
CA GLY A 102 5.38 -43.72 -3.78
C GLY A 102 5.25 -44.19 -5.24
N MET A 103 5.28 -43.30 -6.23
CA MET A 103 5.22 -43.70 -7.65
C MET A 103 6.57 -43.48 -8.35
N GLU A 104 7.34 -44.55 -8.55
CA GLU A 104 8.36 -44.59 -9.60
C GLU A 104 7.74 -45.01 -10.94
N ALA A 105 8.29 -44.46 -12.03
CA ALA A 105 7.79 -44.60 -13.39
C ALA A 105 8.07 -46.00 -13.96
N ALA A 106 7.03 -46.73 -14.35
CA ALA A 106 7.15 -47.93 -15.18
C ALA A 106 7.06 -47.56 -16.66
N GLU A 107 7.94 -48.17 -17.47
CA GLU A 107 8.16 -47.89 -18.89
C GLU A 107 6.92 -48.20 -19.78
N PRO A 108 6.72 -47.46 -20.90
CA PRO A 108 5.64 -47.73 -21.82
C PRO A 108 5.99 -48.84 -22.83
N VAL A 109 5.00 -49.69 -23.09
CA VAL A 109 4.96 -50.66 -24.19
C VAL A 109 5.00 -49.91 -25.53
N SER A 110 5.81 -50.45 -26.46
CA SER A 110 6.24 -49.83 -27.71
C SER A 110 5.16 -49.83 -28.80
N ASP A 111 4.64 -48.66 -29.12
CA ASP A 111 4.46 -48.28 -30.53
C ASP A 111 5.84 -47.91 -31.10
N PRO A 112 6.12 -48.09 -32.40
CA PRO A 112 7.36 -47.61 -32.99
C PRO A 112 7.46 -46.10 -32.76
N LEU A 113 8.38 -45.71 -31.88
CA LEU A 113 8.60 -44.32 -31.53
C LEU A 113 8.93 -43.54 -32.80
N PRO A 114 8.27 -42.40 -33.05
CA PRO A 114 8.53 -41.58 -34.23
C PRO A 114 10.01 -41.20 -34.29
N ASP A 115 10.53 -41.02 -35.50
CA ASP A 115 11.94 -40.66 -35.75
C ASP A 115 12.36 -39.36 -35.03
N TRP A 116 11.41 -38.55 -34.59
CA TRP A 116 11.61 -37.35 -33.81
C TRP A 116 10.66 -37.31 -32.61
N VAL A 117 11.22 -37.15 -31.40
CA VAL A 117 10.47 -36.95 -30.16
C VAL A 117 10.93 -35.64 -29.51
N PRO A 118 10.11 -34.55 -29.53
CA PRO A 118 10.46 -33.31 -28.85
C PRO A 118 10.45 -33.51 -27.33
N GLY A 119 11.33 -32.80 -26.63
CA GLY A 119 11.45 -32.89 -25.17
C GLY A 119 11.91 -31.57 -24.54
N VAL A 120 11.97 -31.55 -23.21
CA VAL A 120 12.49 -30.41 -22.45
C VAL A 120 13.98 -30.64 -22.19
N PRO A 121 14.86 -29.64 -22.41
CA PRO A 121 16.28 -29.80 -22.10
C PRO A 121 16.48 -30.04 -20.60
N PRO A 122 17.27 -31.05 -20.19
CA PRO A 122 17.58 -31.28 -18.78
C PRO A 122 18.44 -30.14 -18.21
N ALA A 123 18.47 -30.02 -16.88
CA ALA A 123 19.33 -29.06 -16.20
C ALA A 123 20.81 -29.34 -16.54
N GLY A 124 21.51 -28.34 -17.10
CA GLY A 124 22.90 -28.47 -17.55
C GLY A 124 23.08 -28.98 -18.98
N ALA A 125 22.01 -29.07 -19.79
CA ALA A 125 22.11 -29.37 -21.21
C ALA A 125 23.06 -28.39 -21.93
N PRO A 126 23.91 -28.86 -22.86
CA PRO A 126 24.82 -27.98 -23.60
C PRO A 126 24.03 -26.96 -24.40
N MET A 127 24.50 -25.71 -24.39
CA MET A 127 23.92 -24.65 -25.20
C MET A 127 24.12 -24.97 -26.70
N PRO A 128 23.11 -24.72 -27.55
CA PRO A 128 23.28 -24.89 -28.98
C PRO A 128 24.26 -23.87 -29.54
N ASP A 129 24.87 -24.17 -30.68
CA ASP A 129 25.65 -23.17 -31.42
C ASP A 129 24.70 -22.16 -32.06
N LEU A 130 24.76 -20.93 -31.58
CA LEU A 130 23.93 -19.81 -32.01
C LEU A 130 24.71 -18.79 -32.86
N ARG A 131 26.00 -19.03 -33.12
CA ARG A 131 26.87 -18.09 -33.84
C ARG A 131 26.44 -17.96 -35.31
N GLY A 132 26.48 -16.74 -35.83
CA GLY A 132 26.16 -16.45 -37.24
C GLY A 132 24.67 -16.26 -37.55
N TRP A 133 23.80 -16.23 -36.55
CA TRP A 133 22.41 -15.79 -36.68
C TRP A 133 22.28 -14.34 -36.21
N ASP A 134 21.44 -13.56 -36.89
CA ASP A 134 21.24 -12.15 -36.58
C ASP A 134 20.34 -11.98 -35.35
N HIS A 135 19.33 -12.84 -35.20
CA HIS A 135 18.41 -12.84 -34.07
C HIS A 135 18.16 -14.24 -33.52
N VAL A 136 18.03 -14.34 -32.20
CA VAL A 136 17.78 -15.59 -31.48
C VAL A 136 16.64 -15.41 -30.50
N TYR A 137 15.52 -16.09 -30.75
CA TYR A 137 14.31 -15.99 -29.92
C TYR A 137 14.15 -17.24 -29.05
N ALA A 138 14.33 -17.09 -27.73
CA ALA A 138 14.19 -18.17 -26.77
C ALA A 138 12.73 -18.33 -26.31
N TYR A 139 12.11 -19.45 -26.66
CA TYR A 139 10.78 -19.82 -26.16
C TYR A 139 10.90 -20.46 -24.79
N ARG A 140 10.11 -19.97 -23.84
CA ARG A 140 10.15 -20.40 -22.44
C ARG A 140 8.82 -21.01 -22.03
N ASP A 141 8.88 -21.98 -21.12
CA ASP A 141 7.68 -22.45 -20.43
C ASP A 141 7.19 -21.41 -19.39
N VAL A 142 6.05 -21.66 -18.75
CA VAL A 142 5.48 -20.78 -17.71
C VAL A 142 6.40 -20.58 -16.50
N SER A 143 7.41 -21.45 -16.31
CA SER A 143 8.41 -21.34 -15.25
C SER A 143 9.68 -20.56 -15.68
N GLY A 144 9.74 -20.11 -16.95
CA GLY A 144 10.87 -19.36 -17.51
C GLY A 144 11.99 -20.24 -18.09
N ARG A 145 11.84 -21.58 -18.10
CA ARG A 145 12.84 -22.50 -18.66
C ARG A 145 12.75 -22.51 -20.17
N VAL A 146 13.90 -22.42 -20.85
CA VAL A 146 13.95 -22.46 -22.31
C VAL A 146 13.60 -23.85 -22.80
N VAL A 147 12.58 -23.94 -23.65
CA VAL A 147 12.13 -25.20 -24.26
C VAL A 147 12.49 -25.29 -25.75
N ARG A 148 12.74 -24.14 -26.40
CA ARG A 148 13.02 -24.04 -27.84
C ARG A 148 13.70 -22.72 -28.18
N TYR A 149 14.43 -22.67 -29.29
CA TYR A 149 14.84 -21.44 -29.95
C TYR A 149 14.23 -21.31 -31.35
N VAL A 150 14.03 -20.08 -31.81
CA VAL A 150 13.83 -19.75 -33.23
C VAL A 150 14.97 -18.83 -33.63
N LEU A 151 15.75 -19.24 -34.63
CA LEU A 151 16.91 -18.50 -35.12
C LEU A 151 16.54 -17.82 -36.43
N ARG A 152 16.94 -16.55 -36.59
CA ARG A 152 16.61 -15.75 -37.76
C ARG A 152 17.88 -15.11 -38.33
N ARG A 153 18.03 -15.21 -39.65
CA ARG A 153 18.98 -14.44 -40.46
C ARG A 153 18.18 -13.53 -41.39
N ASP A 154 18.49 -12.25 -41.35
CA ASP A 154 17.80 -11.24 -42.15
C ASP A 154 18.19 -11.36 -43.64
N ALA A 155 17.33 -10.84 -44.51
CA ALA A 155 17.62 -10.83 -45.94
C ALA A 155 18.76 -9.84 -46.24
N THR A 156 19.65 -10.20 -47.16
CA THR A 156 20.65 -9.29 -47.72
C THR A 156 20.34 -9.05 -49.20
N ALA A 157 21.10 -8.18 -49.86
CA ALA A 157 20.97 -7.98 -51.31
C ALA A 157 21.19 -9.27 -52.14
N GLN A 158 21.78 -10.32 -51.56
CA GLN A 158 22.17 -11.56 -52.23
C GLN A 158 21.47 -12.82 -51.67
N GLU A 159 20.96 -12.79 -50.44
CA GLU A 159 20.32 -13.95 -49.78
C GLU A 159 18.93 -13.61 -49.22
N ARG A 160 17.97 -14.53 -49.35
CA ARG A 160 16.63 -14.38 -48.75
C ARG A 160 16.67 -14.63 -47.24
N LYS A 161 15.72 -14.03 -46.50
CA LYS A 161 15.55 -14.25 -45.06
C LYS A 161 15.44 -15.75 -44.74
N ARG A 162 16.12 -16.20 -43.68
CA ARG A 162 16.12 -17.60 -43.23
C ARG A 162 15.68 -17.69 -41.78
N ILE A 163 14.68 -18.53 -41.50
CA ILE A 163 14.17 -18.79 -40.15
C ILE A 163 14.34 -20.29 -39.87
N MET A 164 14.89 -20.64 -38.72
CA MET A 164 15.16 -22.02 -38.32
C MET A 164 14.66 -22.29 -36.89
N PRO A 165 13.70 -23.20 -36.69
CA PRO A 165 13.34 -23.67 -35.37
C PRO A 165 14.43 -24.62 -34.85
N LEU A 166 14.78 -24.49 -33.57
CA LEU A 166 15.73 -25.36 -32.90
C LEU A 166 15.11 -25.86 -31.60
N THR A 167 14.75 -27.14 -31.59
CA THR A 167 14.00 -27.76 -30.48
C THR A 167 14.85 -28.86 -29.85
N TRP A 168 14.82 -28.96 -28.52
CA TRP A 168 15.46 -30.08 -27.83
C TRP A 168 14.62 -31.34 -28.01
N GLY A 169 15.25 -32.48 -28.27
CA GLY A 169 14.55 -33.74 -28.40
C GLY A 169 15.44 -34.90 -28.78
N MET A 170 14.81 -36.06 -28.96
CA MET A 170 15.45 -37.29 -29.38
C MET A 170 15.23 -37.49 -30.89
N LEU A 171 16.30 -37.49 -31.67
CA LEU A 171 16.27 -37.83 -33.10
C LEU A 171 16.76 -39.27 -33.27
N ARG A 172 16.01 -40.09 -34.01
CA ARG A 172 16.39 -41.44 -34.43
C ARG A 172 16.68 -41.43 -35.92
N GLU A 173 17.93 -41.67 -36.29
CA GLU A 173 18.37 -41.69 -37.69
C GLU A 173 19.44 -42.77 -37.85
N GLY A 174 19.30 -43.65 -38.85
CA GLY A 174 20.26 -44.74 -39.08
C GLY A 174 20.34 -45.81 -37.98
N GLY A 175 19.32 -45.94 -37.13
CA GLY A 175 19.29 -46.90 -36.01
C GLY A 175 19.88 -46.38 -34.70
N GLU A 176 20.41 -45.16 -34.67
CA GLU A 176 20.92 -44.50 -33.45
C GLU A 176 19.97 -43.42 -32.95
N ALA A 177 19.80 -43.33 -31.63
CA ALA A 177 19.02 -42.29 -30.98
C ALA A 177 19.95 -41.22 -30.38
N ARG A 178 19.78 -39.95 -30.79
CA ARG A 178 20.61 -38.82 -30.37
C ARG A 178 19.77 -37.73 -29.71
N ALA A 179 19.95 -37.55 -28.41
CA ALA A 179 19.35 -36.45 -27.65
C ALA A 179 20.16 -35.16 -27.88
N GLY A 180 19.49 -34.07 -28.22
CA GLY A 180 20.16 -32.79 -28.41
C GLY A 180 19.26 -31.72 -29.00
N TRP A 181 19.89 -30.60 -29.38
CA TRP A 181 19.24 -29.54 -30.14
C TRP A 181 19.20 -29.92 -31.62
N HIS A 182 18.00 -30.01 -32.18
CA HIS A 182 17.81 -30.40 -33.58
C HIS A 182 17.00 -29.33 -34.33
N PRO A 183 17.28 -29.10 -35.63
CA PRO A 183 16.59 -28.12 -36.46
C PRO A 183 15.19 -28.60 -36.88
N ARG A 184 14.35 -28.89 -35.90
CA ARG A 184 13.00 -29.45 -36.04
C ARG A 184 12.02 -28.60 -35.24
N HIS A 185 10.76 -28.56 -35.69
CA HIS A 185 9.68 -27.97 -34.92
C HIS A 185 9.30 -28.86 -33.72
N ALA A 186 8.75 -28.23 -32.68
CA ALA A 186 7.98 -28.93 -31.66
C ALA A 186 6.69 -29.54 -32.26
N GLY A 187 6.20 -30.62 -31.65
CA GLY A 187 4.88 -31.18 -31.95
C GLY A 187 3.77 -30.14 -31.71
N ALA A 188 2.67 -30.26 -32.47
CA ALA A 188 1.48 -29.42 -32.24
C ALA A 188 0.66 -29.97 -31.06
N PRO A 189 0.03 -29.10 -30.24
CA PRO A 189 0.05 -27.64 -30.32
C PRO A 189 1.36 -27.04 -29.76
N ARG A 190 1.85 -25.97 -30.38
CA ARG A 190 3.15 -25.35 -30.12
C ARG A 190 3.03 -24.17 -29.15
N SER A 191 3.99 -24.04 -28.23
CA SER A 191 3.99 -22.93 -27.27
C SER A 191 4.18 -21.56 -27.92
N LEU A 192 3.51 -20.56 -27.35
CA LEU A 192 3.65 -19.14 -27.72
C LEU A 192 5.01 -18.58 -27.30
N TYR A 193 5.51 -17.62 -28.05
CA TYR A 193 6.66 -16.80 -27.66
C TYR A 193 6.22 -15.81 -26.58
N GLY A 194 7.01 -15.61 -25.53
CA GLY A 194 6.64 -14.75 -24.40
C GLY A 194 5.59 -15.34 -23.46
N LEU A 195 5.36 -16.66 -23.52
CA LEU A 195 4.37 -17.36 -22.67
C LEU A 195 4.60 -17.13 -21.17
N GLU A 196 5.84 -17.01 -20.72
CA GLU A 196 6.20 -16.70 -19.33
C GLU A 196 5.67 -15.34 -18.86
N ARG A 197 5.44 -14.41 -19.80
CA ARG A 197 4.90 -13.06 -19.53
C ARG A 197 3.39 -13.11 -19.34
N VAL A 198 2.72 -14.05 -20.01
CA VAL A 198 1.25 -14.21 -19.97
C VAL A 198 0.78 -14.46 -18.55
N VAL A 199 1.44 -15.29 -17.75
CA VAL A 199 0.98 -15.63 -16.38
C VAL A 199 0.67 -14.39 -15.52
N ARG A 200 1.39 -13.28 -15.73
CA ARG A 200 1.29 -12.05 -14.94
C ARG A 200 0.48 -10.92 -15.56
N ALA A 201 0.04 -11.07 -16.81
CA ALA A 201 -0.58 -9.99 -17.58
C ALA A 201 -2.08 -10.22 -17.81
N ARG A 202 -2.94 -9.33 -17.29
CA ARG A 202 -4.39 -9.40 -17.57
C ARG A 202 -4.72 -9.13 -19.04
N THR A 203 -3.89 -8.32 -19.71
CA THR A 203 -4.02 -7.97 -21.13
C THR A 203 -2.84 -8.51 -21.93
N VAL A 204 -3.12 -9.12 -23.07
CA VAL A 204 -2.14 -9.76 -23.96
C VAL A 204 -2.23 -9.14 -25.35
N LEU A 205 -1.08 -8.81 -25.94
CA LEU A 205 -0.94 -8.30 -27.29
C LEU A 205 -0.33 -9.39 -28.17
N VAL A 206 -1.03 -9.81 -29.22
CA VAL A 206 -0.59 -10.85 -30.15
C VAL A 206 -0.07 -10.17 -31.42
N CYS A 207 1.21 -10.37 -31.74
CA CYS A 207 1.86 -9.86 -32.95
C CYS A 207 2.20 -11.01 -33.91
N GLU A 208 2.42 -10.73 -35.19
CA GLU A 208 2.66 -11.76 -36.22
C GLU A 208 3.99 -12.53 -36.07
N GLY A 209 5.05 -11.86 -35.61
CA GLY A 209 6.38 -12.46 -35.49
C GLY A 209 7.13 -12.08 -34.21
N GLU A 210 8.23 -12.78 -33.93
CA GLU A 210 8.98 -12.59 -32.68
C GLU A 210 9.63 -11.20 -32.59
N LYS A 211 10.10 -10.65 -33.72
CA LYS A 211 10.62 -9.27 -33.82
C LYS A 211 9.54 -8.24 -33.43
N ALA A 212 8.34 -8.37 -34.00
CA ALA A 212 7.20 -7.50 -33.70
C ALA A 212 6.76 -7.64 -32.25
N ALA A 213 6.72 -8.88 -31.71
CA ALA A 213 6.37 -9.12 -30.31
C ALA A 213 7.37 -8.49 -29.32
N ASP A 214 8.67 -8.53 -29.59
CA ASP A 214 9.67 -7.87 -28.74
C ASP A 214 9.63 -6.34 -28.87
N ALA A 215 9.41 -5.80 -30.08
CA ALA A 215 9.21 -4.36 -30.27
C ALA A 215 7.95 -3.86 -29.56
N ALA A 216 6.83 -4.57 -29.71
CA ALA A 216 5.60 -4.32 -28.99
C ALA A 216 5.79 -4.43 -27.46
N GLN A 217 6.61 -5.36 -26.98
CA GLN A 217 6.91 -5.48 -25.56
C GLN A 217 7.62 -4.24 -25.00
N CYS A 218 8.51 -3.63 -25.78
CA CYS A 218 9.17 -2.38 -25.44
C CYS A 218 8.18 -1.20 -25.39
N LEU A 219 7.26 -1.14 -26.36
CA LEU A 219 6.22 -0.10 -26.43
C LEU A 219 5.16 -0.24 -25.32
N PHE A 220 4.81 -1.48 -24.97
CA PHE A 220 3.73 -1.83 -24.03
C PHE A 220 4.21 -2.73 -22.89
N PRO A 221 5.07 -2.22 -21.98
CA PRO A 221 5.70 -3.03 -20.91
C PRO A 221 4.72 -3.58 -19.86
N ARG A 222 3.45 -3.17 -19.90
CA ARG A 222 2.38 -3.62 -18.98
C ARG A 222 1.49 -4.71 -19.60
N MET A 223 1.71 -5.05 -20.87
CA MET A 223 1.01 -6.12 -21.58
C MET A 223 1.99 -7.27 -21.80
N ALA A 224 1.50 -8.50 -21.81
CA ALA A 224 2.31 -9.60 -22.34
C ALA A 224 2.22 -9.55 -23.87
N CYS A 225 3.33 -9.26 -24.53
CA CYS A 225 3.41 -9.31 -25.99
C CYS A 225 3.91 -10.69 -26.41
N VAL A 226 3.10 -11.37 -27.22
CA VAL A 226 3.30 -12.77 -27.60
C VAL A 226 3.16 -12.94 -29.11
N THR A 227 3.69 -14.04 -29.62
CA THR A 227 3.46 -14.46 -31.00
C THR A 227 3.40 -15.99 -31.10
N TRP A 228 2.86 -16.49 -32.20
CA TRP A 228 2.96 -17.88 -32.60
C TRP A 228 4.17 -18.07 -33.53
N THR A 229 4.42 -19.31 -33.94
CA THR A 229 5.65 -19.67 -34.65
C THR A 229 5.36 -20.20 -36.04
N ALA A 230 6.30 -19.99 -36.96
CA ALA A 230 6.25 -20.43 -38.35
C ALA A 230 5.28 -19.66 -39.26
N GLY A 231 5.00 -18.39 -38.95
CA GLY A 231 4.28 -17.46 -39.81
C GLY A 231 2.77 -17.70 -39.90
N THR A 232 2.09 -16.87 -40.69
CA THR A 232 0.62 -16.75 -40.77
C THR A 232 -0.14 -18.05 -41.07
N GLY A 233 0.45 -18.97 -41.84
CA GLY A 233 -0.18 -20.27 -42.16
C GLY A 233 -0.10 -21.35 -41.06
N ASN A 234 0.27 -21.00 -39.82
CA ASN A 234 0.44 -21.97 -38.72
C ASN A 234 -0.26 -21.53 -37.43
N VAL A 235 -1.27 -20.66 -37.53
CA VAL A 235 -2.08 -20.17 -36.40
C VAL A 235 -2.78 -21.33 -35.69
N ASP A 236 -3.35 -22.28 -36.44
CA ASP A 236 -4.04 -23.49 -35.98
C ASP A 236 -3.15 -24.47 -35.17
N LYS A 237 -1.82 -24.39 -35.35
CA LYS A 237 -0.84 -25.26 -34.68
C LYS A 237 -0.31 -24.68 -33.38
N ALA A 238 -0.74 -23.49 -32.98
CA ALA A 238 -0.33 -22.84 -31.73
C ALA A 238 -1.25 -23.23 -30.57
N ASP A 239 -0.68 -23.30 -29.37
CA ASP A 239 -1.44 -23.47 -28.13
C ASP A 239 -1.97 -22.10 -27.65
N TRP A 240 -3.24 -21.83 -27.97
CA TRP A 240 -3.94 -20.62 -27.54
C TRP A 240 -4.57 -20.73 -26.14
N GLY A 241 -4.57 -21.93 -25.54
CA GLY A 241 -5.15 -22.19 -24.22
C GLY A 241 -4.68 -21.25 -23.11
N PRO A 242 -3.39 -20.84 -23.06
CA PRO A 242 -2.90 -19.89 -22.06
C PRO A 242 -3.56 -18.50 -22.09
N LEU A 243 -4.24 -18.12 -23.18
CA LEU A 243 -4.93 -16.83 -23.31
C LEU A 243 -6.38 -16.86 -22.80
N ALA A 244 -6.84 -18.00 -22.30
CA ALA A 244 -8.19 -18.13 -21.76
C ALA A 244 -8.47 -17.14 -20.61
N GLY A 245 -9.62 -16.47 -20.65
CA GLY A 245 -10.05 -15.47 -19.67
C GLY A 245 -9.27 -14.15 -19.72
N ARG A 246 -8.41 -13.92 -20.72
CA ARG A 246 -7.62 -12.68 -20.85
C ARG A 246 -8.24 -11.68 -21.81
N HIS A 247 -7.86 -10.41 -21.68
CA HIS A 247 -8.17 -9.39 -22.67
C HIS A 247 -7.10 -9.43 -23.77
N VAL A 248 -7.46 -9.87 -24.97
CA VAL A 248 -6.53 -10.03 -26.08
C VAL A 248 -6.69 -8.92 -27.11
N ILE A 249 -5.57 -8.34 -27.50
CA ILE A 249 -5.45 -7.40 -28.62
C ILE A 249 -4.58 -8.07 -29.68
N ILE A 250 -5.00 -8.00 -30.94
CA ILE A 250 -4.29 -8.57 -32.09
C ILE A 250 -3.74 -7.40 -32.92
N TRP A 251 -2.45 -7.43 -33.20
CA TRP A 251 -1.77 -6.47 -34.07
C TRP A 251 -1.31 -7.19 -35.34
N PRO A 252 -2.07 -7.05 -36.46
CA PRO A 252 -1.65 -7.60 -37.75
C PRO A 252 -0.57 -6.73 -38.39
N ASP A 253 0.26 -7.34 -39.23
CA ASP A 253 1.06 -6.60 -40.22
C ASP A 253 0.07 -5.95 -41.22
N HIS A 254 0.38 -4.76 -41.75
CA HIS A 254 -0.49 -4.08 -42.71
C HIS A 254 -0.40 -4.69 -44.12
N ASP A 255 -0.82 -5.94 -44.26
CA ASP A 255 -0.93 -6.67 -45.51
C ASP A 255 -2.05 -7.74 -45.48
N ALA A 256 -2.39 -8.29 -46.65
CA ALA A 256 -3.47 -9.28 -46.76
C ALA A 256 -3.21 -10.59 -45.97
N PRO A 257 -1.98 -11.15 -45.92
CA PRO A 257 -1.66 -12.26 -45.03
C PRO A 257 -1.88 -11.97 -43.54
N GLY A 258 -1.47 -10.80 -43.05
CA GLY A 258 -1.61 -10.38 -41.65
C GLY A 258 -3.07 -10.19 -41.25
N GLU A 259 -3.88 -9.55 -42.10
CA GLU A 259 -5.33 -9.42 -41.90
C GLU A 259 -6.02 -10.78 -41.78
N LYS A 260 -5.65 -11.74 -42.65
CA LYS A 260 -6.19 -13.09 -42.62
C LYS A 260 -5.81 -13.84 -41.33
N ALA A 261 -4.56 -13.72 -40.90
CA ALA A 261 -4.09 -14.34 -39.66
C ALA A 261 -4.81 -13.73 -38.43
N ALA A 262 -5.00 -12.41 -38.40
CA ALA A 262 -5.73 -11.76 -37.31
C ALA A 262 -7.19 -12.21 -37.22
N ALA A 263 -7.87 -12.39 -38.37
CA ALA A 263 -9.22 -12.93 -38.40
C ALA A 263 -9.30 -14.38 -37.87
N GLU A 264 -8.32 -15.23 -38.24
CA GLU A 264 -8.24 -16.61 -37.76
C GLU A 264 -7.97 -16.69 -36.24
N ILE A 265 -7.02 -15.90 -35.73
CA ILE A 265 -6.72 -15.79 -34.30
C ILE A 265 -7.93 -15.28 -33.53
N ALA A 266 -8.63 -14.28 -34.07
CA ALA A 266 -9.83 -13.74 -33.43
C ALA A 266 -10.93 -14.80 -33.30
N ALA A 267 -11.14 -15.61 -34.34
CA ALA A 267 -12.11 -16.71 -34.31
C ALA A 267 -11.73 -17.80 -33.29
N LEU A 268 -10.44 -18.17 -33.19
CA LEU A 268 -9.96 -19.15 -32.21
C LEU A 268 -10.06 -18.65 -30.76
N LEU A 269 -9.87 -17.35 -30.54
CA LEU A 269 -9.87 -16.76 -29.20
C LEU A 269 -11.25 -16.31 -28.73
N ALA A 270 -12.19 -16.03 -29.63
CA ALA A 270 -13.56 -15.63 -29.29
C ALA A 270 -14.26 -16.53 -28.24
N PRO A 271 -14.12 -17.88 -28.25
CA PRO A 271 -14.76 -18.73 -27.23
C PRO A 271 -14.00 -18.82 -25.90
N ILE A 272 -12.72 -18.43 -25.83
CA ILE A 272 -11.88 -18.66 -24.64
C ILE A 272 -11.37 -17.38 -23.98
N ALA A 273 -11.16 -16.29 -24.72
CA ALA A 273 -10.69 -15.01 -24.18
C ALA A 273 -11.84 -14.21 -23.55
N ALA A 274 -11.53 -13.34 -22.59
CA ALA A 274 -12.53 -12.45 -21.98
C ALA A 274 -12.99 -11.37 -22.96
N THR A 275 -12.07 -10.86 -23.78
CA THR A 275 -12.36 -9.94 -24.90
C THR A 275 -11.32 -10.13 -25.98
N VAL A 276 -11.69 -9.97 -27.26
CA VAL A 276 -10.77 -9.94 -28.39
C VAL A 276 -10.98 -8.65 -29.16
N ARG A 277 -9.89 -7.93 -29.48
CA ARG A 277 -9.89 -6.72 -30.31
C ARG A 277 -8.76 -6.79 -31.33
N VAL A 278 -8.95 -6.20 -32.49
CA VAL A 278 -7.92 -6.09 -33.55
C VAL A 278 -7.57 -4.61 -33.70
N ILE A 279 -6.27 -4.30 -33.77
CA ILE A 279 -5.79 -2.95 -34.04
C ILE A 279 -6.13 -2.58 -35.49
N ASP A 280 -6.73 -1.42 -35.67
CA ASP A 280 -6.91 -0.82 -36.99
C ASP A 280 -5.56 -0.32 -37.51
N VAL A 281 -5.05 -0.95 -38.57
CA VAL A 281 -3.77 -0.61 -39.23
C VAL A 281 -3.97 0.11 -40.57
N SER A 282 -5.21 0.51 -40.89
CA SER A 282 -5.57 1.06 -42.21
C SER A 282 -4.87 2.37 -42.58
N ASP A 283 -4.32 3.09 -41.60
CA ASP A 283 -3.58 4.34 -41.78
C ASP A 283 -2.05 4.18 -41.60
N MET A 284 -1.55 2.95 -41.54
CA MET A 284 -0.13 2.61 -41.58
C MET A 284 0.33 2.42 -43.04
N GLU A 285 1.63 2.48 -43.31
CA GLU A 285 2.15 2.16 -44.65
C GLU A 285 2.04 0.64 -44.91
N PRO A 286 1.85 0.19 -46.17
CA PRO A 286 1.74 -1.23 -46.49
C PRO A 286 2.98 -2.01 -46.04
N GLY A 287 2.75 -3.07 -45.25
CA GLY A 287 3.78 -3.94 -44.69
C GLY A 287 4.43 -3.45 -43.40
N GLU A 288 3.99 -2.34 -42.80
CA GLU A 288 4.43 -1.93 -41.46
C GLU A 288 3.85 -2.83 -40.37
N ASP A 289 4.66 -3.10 -39.34
CA ASP A 289 4.30 -3.88 -38.16
C ASP A 289 4.62 -3.13 -36.84
N ALA A 290 4.48 -3.82 -35.70
CA ALA A 290 4.80 -3.26 -34.39
C ALA A 290 6.28 -2.86 -34.21
N ALA A 291 7.20 -3.38 -35.02
CA ALA A 291 8.61 -3.03 -35.03
C ALA A 291 8.94 -1.78 -35.85
N ASP A 292 8.03 -1.33 -36.71
CA ASP A 292 8.18 -0.12 -37.52
C ASP A 292 7.50 1.11 -36.89
N LEU A 293 6.69 0.91 -35.85
CA LEU A 293 5.96 2.00 -35.17
C LEU A 293 6.90 3.00 -34.47
N CYS A 294 6.91 4.25 -34.95
CA CYS A 294 7.64 5.37 -34.35
C CYS A 294 6.67 6.49 -33.91
N VAL A 295 6.15 6.41 -32.69
CA VAL A 295 5.20 7.39 -32.13
C VAL A 295 5.62 7.89 -30.75
N VAL A 296 5.37 9.17 -30.46
CA VAL A 296 5.76 9.83 -29.20
C VAL A 296 4.96 9.28 -28.01
N GLU A 297 3.69 8.92 -28.21
CA GLU A 297 2.80 8.40 -27.17
C GLU A 297 2.11 7.08 -27.61
N PRO A 298 2.82 5.93 -27.57
CA PRO A 298 2.30 4.63 -28.06
C PRO A 298 0.97 4.19 -27.45
N ARG A 299 0.67 4.64 -26.23
CA ARG A 299 -0.57 4.32 -25.53
C ARG A 299 -1.79 5.06 -26.04
N ASN A 300 -1.61 6.34 -26.40
CA ASN A 300 -2.69 7.13 -26.98
C ASN A 300 -2.99 6.59 -28.39
N TRP A 301 -1.93 6.30 -29.17
CA TRP A 301 -2.01 5.63 -30.46
C TRP A 301 -2.81 4.30 -30.38
N LEU A 302 -2.47 3.44 -29.43
CA LEU A 302 -3.20 2.19 -29.23
C LEU A 302 -4.68 2.44 -28.86
N ARG A 303 -4.94 3.33 -27.89
CA ARG A 303 -6.30 3.64 -27.42
C ARG A 303 -7.22 4.17 -28.53
N GLU A 304 -6.69 4.95 -29.45
CA GLU A 304 -7.46 5.49 -30.58
C GLU A 304 -7.92 4.39 -31.56
N ARG A 305 -7.12 3.33 -31.73
CA ARG A 305 -7.36 2.25 -32.71
C ARG A 305 -8.16 1.07 -32.20
N VAL A 306 -8.18 0.85 -30.89
CA VAL A 306 -8.92 -0.27 -30.28
C VAL A 306 -10.08 0.18 -29.38
N GLY A 307 -10.33 1.50 -29.28
CA GLY A 307 -11.27 2.13 -28.36
C GLY A 307 -10.74 2.21 -26.92
N PRO A 308 -11.56 2.56 -25.91
CA PRO A 308 -11.19 2.41 -24.50
C PRO A 308 -11.10 0.93 -24.16
N VAL A 309 -10.01 0.33 -24.62
CA VAL A 309 -9.49 -0.90 -24.07
C VAL A 309 -9.07 -0.58 -22.65
N LEU A 310 -9.06 -1.58 -21.79
CA LEU A 310 -8.28 -1.61 -20.56
C LEU A 310 -6.76 -1.51 -20.85
N CYS A 311 -6.36 -0.69 -21.84
CA CYS A 311 -5.03 -0.16 -22.07
C CYS A 311 -4.86 0.94 -21.03
N GLY A 312 -4.30 0.55 -19.89
CA GLY A 312 -4.13 1.44 -18.75
C GLY A 312 -3.58 2.81 -19.13
N THR A 313 -4.43 3.84 -19.01
CA THR A 313 -4.00 5.17 -18.62
C THR A 313 -3.48 5.09 -17.19
N SER A 314 -2.22 4.68 -17.10
CA SER A 314 -1.42 4.72 -15.89
C SER A 314 0.00 5.02 -16.28
N VAL A 315 0.33 6.30 -16.35
CA VAL A 315 1.71 6.77 -16.42
C VAL A 315 2.50 6.17 -15.25
N LYS A 316 3.41 5.24 -15.59
CA LYS A 316 4.71 4.88 -14.95
C LYS A 316 5.15 3.48 -15.44
N ARG A 317 6.44 3.17 -15.66
CA ARG A 317 7.62 3.59 -14.91
C ARG A 317 8.89 3.15 -15.67
N ALA A 318 10.01 3.84 -15.45
CA ALA A 318 11.29 3.15 -15.39
C ALA A 318 11.28 2.25 -14.13
N GLY A 319 11.40 0.93 -14.34
CA GLY A 319 11.88 -0.09 -13.40
C GLY A 319 11.19 -0.28 -12.04
N GLY A 320 10.62 -1.45 -11.81
CA GLY A 320 10.31 -1.94 -10.46
C GLY A 320 9.28 -3.07 -10.45
N GLU A 321 9.76 -4.31 -10.56
CA GLU A 321 8.99 -5.56 -10.52
C GLU A 321 8.48 -5.90 -9.11
N ALA A 322 7.22 -6.32 -9.01
CA ALA A 322 6.69 -7.06 -7.86
C ALA A 322 6.13 -8.39 -8.36
N GLY A 323 6.59 -9.51 -7.78
CA GLY A 323 6.08 -10.86 -8.05
C GLY A 323 6.91 -11.72 -9.01
N ARG A 324 8.23 -11.85 -8.79
CA ARG A 324 9.00 -13.01 -9.25
C ARG A 324 9.16 -14.02 -8.10
N PRO A 325 9.25 -15.34 -8.36
CA PRO A 325 10.01 -16.21 -7.46
C PRO A 325 11.40 -15.56 -7.28
N MET A 326 11.95 -15.54 -6.08
CA MET A 326 13.16 -14.79 -5.73
C MET A 326 14.40 -15.31 -6.50
N GLU A 327 14.51 -14.98 -7.79
CA GLU A 327 15.78 -14.92 -8.50
C GLU A 327 16.61 -13.88 -7.74
N ARG A 328 17.82 -14.26 -7.30
CA ARG A 328 18.77 -13.33 -6.65
C ARG A 328 18.79 -12.04 -7.47
N ARG A 329 18.55 -10.90 -6.83
CA ARG A 329 18.77 -9.58 -7.44
C ARG A 329 20.27 -9.36 -7.58
N VAL A 330 20.95 -10.19 -8.36
CA VAL A 330 22.38 -10.06 -8.59
C VAL A 330 22.53 -8.75 -9.35
N ALA A 331 22.86 -7.67 -8.65
CA ALA A 331 23.46 -6.52 -9.29
C ALA A 331 24.59 -7.09 -10.13
N ALA A 332 24.72 -6.69 -11.40
CA ALA A 332 25.79 -7.15 -12.30
C ALA A 332 27.16 -6.63 -11.84
N LEU A 333 27.53 -6.99 -10.61
CA LEU A 333 28.69 -6.62 -9.84
C LEU A 333 29.51 -7.88 -9.62
N GLU A 334 30.82 -7.69 -9.55
CA GLU A 334 31.72 -8.78 -9.18
C GLU A 334 31.40 -9.31 -7.77
N PRO A 335 31.53 -10.64 -7.54
CA PRO A 335 31.34 -11.22 -6.22
C PRO A 335 32.21 -10.54 -5.16
N ILE A 336 31.63 -10.24 -4.00
CA ILE A 336 32.36 -9.64 -2.89
C ILE A 336 33.30 -10.68 -2.27
N ALA A 337 34.60 -10.40 -2.31
CA ALA A 337 35.63 -11.21 -1.70
C ALA A 337 35.82 -10.86 -0.22
N VAL A 338 35.48 -11.79 0.68
CA VAL A 338 35.67 -11.64 2.12
C VAL A 338 37.08 -12.07 2.53
N ARG A 339 37.89 -11.10 2.96
CA ARG A 339 39.26 -11.30 3.45
C ARG A 339 39.38 -10.90 4.91
N GLY A 340 40.24 -11.58 5.66
CA GLY A 340 40.52 -11.23 7.05
C GLY A 340 41.22 -9.88 7.12
N GLY A 341 40.77 -9.00 8.02
CA GLY A 341 41.30 -7.64 8.18
C GLY A 341 40.65 -6.55 7.31
N GLU A 342 39.71 -6.91 6.43
CA GLU A 342 39.08 -5.98 5.47
C GLU A 342 37.56 -5.81 5.70
N ILE A 343 37.08 -5.98 6.95
CA ILE A 343 35.63 -6.01 7.24
C ILE A 343 34.92 -4.69 6.89
N ASP A 344 35.63 -3.58 7.01
CA ASP A 344 35.19 -2.23 6.63
C ASP A 344 35.01 -2.10 5.11
N LEU A 345 35.94 -2.63 4.31
CA LEU A 345 35.87 -2.65 2.85
C LEU A 345 34.76 -3.58 2.36
N VAL A 346 34.61 -4.73 3.00
CA VAL A 346 33.55 -5.71 2.75
C VAL A 346 32.17 -5.10 3.05
N ALA A 347 32.02 -4.39 4.18
CA ALA A 347 30.80 -3.66 4.51
C ALA A 347 30.48 -2.58 3.48
N SER A 348 31.47 -1.76 3.09
CA SER A 348 31.30 -0.71 2.07
C SER A 348 30.96 -1.28 0.69
N ALA A 349 31.49 -2.45 0.33
CA ALA A 349 31.11 -3.16 -0.89
C ALA A 349 29.65 -3.66 -0.82
N GLY A 350 29.22 -4.16 0.34
CA GLY A 350 27.83 -4.54 0.59
C GLY A 350 26.85 -3.37 0.46
N GLU A 351 27.19 -2.20 1.00
CA GLU A 351 26.39 -0.98 0.83
C GLU A 351 26.24 -0.59 -0.65
N ARG A 352 27.35 -0.59 -1.41
CA ARG A 352 27.33 -0.32 -2.86
C ARG A 352 26.47 -1.34 -3.60
N ALA A 353 26.54 -2.61 -3.24
CA ALA A 353 25.72 -3.65 -3.84
C ALA A 353 24.21 -3.43 -3.57
N LEU A 354 23.85 -3.09 -2.34
CA LEU A 354 22.47 -2.76 -1.98
C LEU A 354 21.93 -1.54 -2.76
N MET A 355 22.76 -0.50 -2.92
CA MET A 355 22.40 0.68 -3.72
C MET A 355 22.24 0.33 -5.20
N ALA A 356 23.18 -0.42 -5.78
CA ALA A 356 23.13 -0.85 -7.18
C ALA A 356 21.93 -1.76 -7.47
N ALA A 357 21.55 -2.61 -6.51
CA ALA A 357 20.37 -3.47 -6.59
C ALA A 357 19.04 -2.71 -6.34
N ASN A 358 19.08 -1.40 -6.09
CA ASN A 358 17.94 -0.59 -5.66
C ASN A 358 17.16 -1.26 -4.51
N ALA A 359 17.89 -1.79 -3.52
CA ALA A 359 17.29 -2.40 -2.35
C ALA A 359 16.43 -1.34 -1.61
N PRO A 360 15.23 -1.68 -1.12
CA PRO A 360 14.32 -0.73 -0.47
C PRO A 360 14.76 -0.47 0.99
N ILE A 361 15.98 0.01 1.17
CA ILE A 361 16.61 0.35 2.45
C ILE A 361 16.81 1.86 2.54
N TYR A 362 16.43 2.42 3.67
CA TYR A 362 16.37 3.86 3.89
C TYR A 362 16.85 4.23 5.29
N GLN A 363 17.37 5.44 5.46
CA GLN A 363 17.69 5.99 6.77
C GLN A 363 16.42 6.55 7.43
N ARG A 364 16.16 6.16 8.67
CA ARG A 364 15.09 6.71 9.51
C ARG A 364 15.68 7.05 10.87
N GLY A 365 16.11 8.30 11.02
CA GLY A 365 16.80 8.72 12.24
C GLY A 365 18.13 8.00 12.40
N THR A 366 18.31 7.33 13.54
CA THR A 366 19.53 6.58 13.91
C THR A 366 19.52 5.11 13.46
N SER A 367 18.51 4.67 12.71
CA SER A 367 18.36 3.29 12.24
C SER A 367 18.11 3.20 10.73
N LEU A 368 18.35 2.01 10.17
CA LEU A 368 17.92 1.67 8.81
C LEU A 368 16.52 1.06 8.86
N ALA A 369 15.69 1.45 7.91
CA ALA A 369 14.31 1.00 7.77
C ALA A 369 14.00 0.60 6.33
N ARG A 370 13.00 -0.27 6.18
CA ARG A 370 12.41 -0.64 4.91
C ARG A 370 10.89 -0.51 4.95
N PRO A 371 10.21 -0.27 3.82
CA PRO A 371 8.77 -0.41 3.74
C PRO A 371 8.34 -1.83 4.09
N GLY A 372 7.24 -1.95 4.82
CA GLY A 372 6.65 -3.23 5.21
C GLY A 372 5.19 -3.07 5.60
N ARG A 373 4.66 -4.13 6.20
CA ARG A 373 3.32 -4.15 6.78
C ARG A 373 3.42 -4.71 8.20
N ARG A 374 2.61 -4.17 9.11
CA ARG A 374 2.46 -4.69 10.47
C ARG A 374 1.00 -4.90 10.78
N GLU A 375 0.71 -5.94 11.54
CA GLU A 375 -0.60 -6.11 12.13
C GLU A 375 -0.78 -5.11 13.27
N VAL A 376 -1.88 -4.37 13.24
CA VAL A 376 -2.22 -3.34 14.23
C VAL A 376 -3.69 -3.46 14.59
N ALA A 377 -4.01 -3.11 15.83
CA ALA A 377 -5.39 -3.03 16.28
C ALA A 377 -6.11 -1.86 15.58
N ALA A 378 -7.30 -2.11 15.08
CA ALA A 378 -8.27 -1.14 14.62
C ALA A 378 -9.42 -1.02 15.64
N ALA A 379 -10.40 -0.16 15.36
CA ALA A 379 -11.60 -0.04 16.17
C ALA A 379 -12.30 -1.40 16.38
N ASP A 380 -13.01 -1.55 17.50
CA ASP A 380 -13.77 -2.75 17.90
C ASP A 380 -12.93 -4.04 18.04
N GLY A 381 -11.63 -3.91 18.33
CA GLY A 381 -10.75 -5.06 18.56
C GLY A 381 -10.38 -5.85 17.30
N ARG A 382 -10.68 -5.32 16.11
CA ARG A 382 -10.29 -5.93 14.83
C ARG A 382 -8.79 -5.76 14.61
N LEU A 383 -8.16 -6.73 13.95
CA LEU A 383 -6.77 -6.62 13.49
C LEU A 383 -6.76 -6.20 12.01
N THR A 384 -5.89 -5.25 11.67
CA THR A 384 -5.67 -4.81 10.30
C THR A 384 -4.18 -4.79 9.99
N GLN A 385 -3.81 -5.05 8.75
CA GLN A 385 -2.44 -4.86 8.30
C GLN A 385 -2.28 -3.38 7.96
N ALA A 386 -1.27 -2.67 8.45
CA ALA A 386 -1.00 -1.28 8.10
C ALA A 386 0.37 -1.17 7.41
N ALA A 387 0.43 -0.37 6.34
CA ALA A 387 1.71 -0.05 5.72
C ALA A 387 2.52 0.81 6.68
N CYS A 388 3.77 0.42 6.93
CA CYS A 388 4.66 1.11 7.84
C CYS A 388 6.12 0.95 7.43
N LEU A 389 6.99 1.63 8.17
CA LEU A 389 8.43 1.36 8.18
C LEU A 389 8.73 0.24 9.18
N VAL A 390 9.59 -0.69 8.76
CA VAL A 390 10.09 -1.79 9.57
C VAL A 390 11.60 -1.62 9.70
N GLU A 391 12.08 -1.58 10.93
CA GLU A 391 13.51 -1.51 11.23
C GLU A 391 14.27 -2.72 10.64
N VAL A 392 15.43 -2.46 10.07
CA VAL A 392 16.30 -3.46 9.46
C VAL A 392 17.33 -3.90 10.51
N GLY A 393 17.07 -5.02 11.17
CA GLY A 393 18.05 -5.68 12.04
C GLY A 393 19.09 -6.48 11.26
N VAL A 394 20.09 -7.02 11.98
CA VAL A 394 21.23 -7.78 11.40
C VAL A 394 20.76 -8.87 10.43
N HIS A 395 19.81 -9.71 10.82
CA HIS A 395 19.32 -10.81 9.97
C HIS A 395 18.62 -10.33 8.71
N ALA A 396 17.80 -9.28 8.82
CA ALA A 396 17.11 -8.70 7.67
C ALA A 396 18.10 -8.04 6.70
N LEU A 397 19.15 -7.39 7.22
CA LEU A 397 20.20 -6.83 6.39
C LEU A 397 21.02 -7.92 5.70
N THR A 398 21.37 -9.00 6.41
CA THR A 398 22.07 -10.14 5.83
C THR A 398 21.28 -10.74 4.67
N ASP A 399 19.96 -10.94 4.82
CA ASP A 399 19.11 -11.43 3.74
C ASP A 399 19.10 -10.48 2.52
N LEU A 400 19.00 -9.17 2.74
CA LEU A 400 19.10 -8.18 1.66
C LEU A 400 20.47 -8.23 0.96
N LEU A 401 21.57 -8.43 1.70
CA LEU A 401 22.92 -8.57 1.14
C LEU A 401 23.09 -9.88 0.34
N CYS A 402 22.48 -10.99 0.78
CA CYS A 402 22.42 -12.24 0.03
C CYS A 402 21.71 -12.07 -1.31
N GLN A 403 20.65 -11.26 -1.33
CA GLN A 403 19.86 -11.00 -2.52
C GLN A 403 20.57 -10.07 -3.49
N ALA A 404 21.44 -9.16 -3.03
CA ALA A 404 22.04 -8.11 -3.83
C ALA A 404 23.28 -8.52 -4.65
N VAL A 405 24.12 -9.41 -4.14
CA VAL A 405 25.38 -9.82 -4.80
C VAL A 405 25.87 -11.17 -4.27
N GLU A 406 26.69 -11.88 -5.04
CA GLU A 406 27.36 -13.11 -4.59
C GLU A 406 28.52 -12.78 -3.63
N TRP A 407 28.72 -13.62 -2.60
CA TRP A 407 29.79 -13.47 -1.62
C TRP A 407 30.72 -14.68 -1.67
N ARG A 408 32.03 -14.44 -1.61
CA ARG A 408 33.04 -15.50 -1.67
C ARG A 408 34.11 -15.32 -0.61
N ARG A 409 34.67 -16.43 -0.13
CA ARG A 409 35.84 -16.45 0.75
C ARG A 409 36.87 -17.41 0.21
N PHE A 410 38.14 -17.03 0.31
CA PHE A 410 39.24 -17.88 -0.10
C PHE A 410 39.43 -19.02 0.91
N ASP A 411 39.38 -20.26 0.43
CA ASP A 411 39.68 -21.45 1.21
C ASP A 411 41.12 -21.90 0.93
N ARG A 412 42.00 -21.75 1.94
CA ARG A 412 43.41 -22.15 1.86
C ARG A 412 43.60 -23.66 1.67
N ARG A 413 42.64 -24.50 2.07
CA ARG A 413 42.74 -25.96 1.90
C ARG A 413 42.52 -26.38 0.45
N SER A 414 41.52 -25.78 -0.20
CA SER A 414 41.21 -26.07 -1.61
C SER A 414 41.87 -25.11 -2.60
N GLN A 415 42.61 -24.10 -2.11
CA GLN A 415 43.22 -23.03 -2.92
C GLN A 415 42.24 -22.38 -3.90
N ALA A 416 40.98 -22.22 -3.48
CA ALA A 416 39.89 -21.75 -4.34
C ALA A 416 38.96 -20.81 -3.59
N TRP A 417 38.30 -19.92 -4.34
CA TRP A 417 37.22 -19.09 -3.84
C TRP A 417 35.96 -19.93 -3.69
N LYS A 418 35.41 -19.98 -2.47
CA LYS A 418 34.14 -20.66 -2.18
C LYS A 418 33.03 -19.63 -1.96
N ALA A 419 31.87 -19.88 -2.54
CA ALA A 419 30.67 -19.10 -2.24
C ALA A 419 30.30 -19.26 -0.75
N ILE A 420 29.95 -18.15 -0.12
CA ILE A 420 29.51 -18.07 1.28
C ILE A 420 28.31 -17.12 1.37
N ASP A 421 27.66 -17.10 2.53
CA ASP A 421 26.72 -16.03 2.87
C ASP A 421 27.49 -14.79 3.41
N PRO A 422 26.90 -13.59 3.38
CA PRO A 422 27.48 -12.39 3.97
C PRO A 422 27.77 -12.62 5.47
N PRO A 423 28.98 -12.32 5.96
CA PRO A 423 29.28 -12.42 7.38
C PRO A 423 28.39 -11.48 8.20
N ALA A 424 27.86 -11.94 9.34
CA ALA A 424 27.07 -11.10 10.23
C ALA A 424 27.82 -9.84 10.68
N ALA A 425 29.16 -9.92 10.83
CA ALA A 425 30.01 -8.78 11.13
C ALA A 425 29.93 -7.66 10.07
N ALA A 426 29.75 -8.00 8.79
CA ALA A 426 29.59 -6.99 7.74
C ALA A 426 28.27 -6.24 7.92
N ALA A 427 27.16 -6.96 8.18
CA ALA A 427 25.87 -6.36 8.48
C ALA A 427 25.91 -5.50 9.76
N GLN A 428 26.60 -5.94 10.81
CA GLN A 428 26.79 -5.15 12.03
C GLN A 428 27.57 -3.85 11.78
N VAL A 429 28.65 -3.92 11.00
CA VAL A 429 29.44 -2.72 10.63
C VAL A 429 28.58 -1.75 9.81
N ILE A 430 27.79 -2.24 8.87
CA ILE A 430 26.85 -1.39 8.12
C ILE A 430 25.86 -0.75 9.10
N LEU A 431 25.19 -1.51 9.98
CA LEU A 431 24.22 -0.97 10.94
C LEU A 431 24.83 0.00 11.97
N SER A 432 26.13 -0.06 12.24
CA SER A 432 26.78 0.90 13.14
C SER A 432 27.13 2.25 12.49
N ARG A 433 26.99 2.40 11.17
CA ARG A 433 27.34 3.62 10.40
C ARG A 433 26.26 4.70 10.41
N ALA A 434 25.47 4.77 11.48
CA ALA A 434 24.49 5.85 11.64
C ALA A 434 25.17 7.23 11.48
N GLY A 435 24.63 8.05 10.58
CA GLY A 435 25.20 9.37 10.23
C GLY A 435 26.20 9.37 9.07
N THR A 436 26.68 8.20 8.61
CA THR A 436 27.57 8.09 7.42
C THR A 436 27.04 7.15 6.35
N TRP A 437 25.81 6.65 6.50
CA TRP A 437 25.16 5.80 5.51
C TRP A 437 24.99 6.46 4.14
N PRO A 438 25.16 5.70 3.04
CA PRO A 438 24.93 6.20 1.69
C PRO A 438 23.46 6.03 1.22
N PHE A 439 22.58 5.48 2.06
CA PHE A 439 21.18 5.19 1.71
C PHE A 439 20.29 6.46 1.73
N PRO A 440 19.20 6.52 0.96
CA PRO A 440 18.28 7.66 1.01
C PRO A 440 17.56 7.78 2.36
N VAL A 441 17.24 9.00 2.80
CA VAL A 441 16.44 9.26 4.01
C VAL A 441 14.95 9.11 3.71
N ILE A 442 14.18 8.46 4.60
CA ILE A 442 12.72 8.28 4.42
C ILE A 442 11.91 9.03 5.49
N ALA A 443 10.89 9.74 5.03
CA ALA A 443 9.96 10.50 5.87
C ALA A 443 8.74 9.69 6.32
N GLY A 444 8.34 8.67 5.54
CA GLY A 444 7.19 7.82 5.86
C GLY A 444 6.70 7.03 4.65
N VAL A 445 5.60 6.31 4.84
CA VAL A 445 4.95 5.53 3.77
C VAL A 445 3.56 6.07 3.48
N ILE A 446 3.16 6.02 2.21
CA ILE A 446 1.80 6.30 1.75
C ILE A 446 1.30 5.12 0.92
N THR A 447 -0.01 4.98 0.75
CA THR A 447 -0.62 3.87 -0.04
C THR A 447 -1.57 4.38 -1.12
N THR A 448 -1.58 5.70 -1.32
CA THR A 448 -2.35 6.40 -2.35
C THR A 448 -1.47 7.46 -3.00
N PRO A 449 -1.79 7.84 -4.24
CA PRO A 449 -1.22 9.04 -4.85
C PRO A 449 -1.48 10.29 -4.02
N THR A 450 -0.48 11.16 -3.94
CA THR A 450 -0.52 12.42 -3.18
C THR A 450 0.00 13.58 -4.01
N LEU A 451 -0.03 14.80 -3.48
CA LEU A 451 0.58 15.97 -4.11
C LEU A 451 2.01 16.18 -3.59
N ARG A 452 2.88 16.69 -4.46
CA ARG A 452 4.19 17.22 -4.11
C ARG A 452 4.10 18.71 -3.76
N PRO A 453 5.10 19.31 -3.11
CA PRO A 453 5.10 20.73 -2.77
C PRO A 453 4.91 21.67 -3.97
N ASP A 454 5.34 21.26 -5.17
CA ASP A 454 5.16 21.98 -6.43
C ASP A 454 3.76 21.84 -7.04
N GLY A 455 2.87 21.04 -6.43
CA GLY A 455 1.53 20.73 -6.94
C GLY A 455 1.46 19.57 -7.93
N SER A 456 2.61 18.99 -8.32
CA SER A 456 2.62 17.79 -9.17
C SER A 456 2.12 16.56 -8.41
N VAL A 457 1.52 15.60 -9.13
CA VAL A 457 0.95 14.40 -8.51
C VAL A 457 2.00 13.28 -8.42
N LEU A 458 2.23 12.77 -7.22
CA LEU A 458 3.01 11.56 -6.97
C LEU A 458 2.14 10.32 -7.23
N MET A 459 2.11 9.87 -8.50
CA MET A 459 1.30 8.70 -8.91
C MET A 459 1.98 7.33 -8.82
N ALA A 460 3.32 7.24 -8.86
CA ALA A 460 3.98 5.91 -8.93
C ALA A 460 4.12 5.37 -7.53
N PRO A 461 4.02 4.04 -7.42
CA PRO A 461 4.98 3.15 -6.82
C PRO A 461 6.22 3.77 -6.16
N GLY A 462 6.74 3.23 -5.07
CA GLY A 462 8.11 3.38 -4.58
C GLY A 462 8.53 4.76 -4.06
N TYR A 463 9.84 4.92 -3.90
CA TYR A 463 10.43 6.10 -3.26
C TYR A 463 10.41 7.33 -4.16
N ASP A 464 9.99 8.46 -3.59
CA ASP A 464 9.99 9.77 -4.24
C ASP A 464 10.99 10.71 -3.54
N PRO A 465 12.10 11.09 -4.19
CA PRO A 465 13.13 11.93 -3.56
C PRO A 465 12.65 13.32 -3.13
N ALA A 466 11.65 13.89 -3.81
CA ALA A 466 11.15 15.23 -3.53
C ALA A 466 10.36 15.30 -2.21
N THR A 467 9.58 14.25 -1.92
CA THR A 467 8.78 14.16 -0.69
C THR A 467 9.42 13.28 0.38
N ARG A 468 10.42 12.48 0.02
CA ARG A 468 11.03 11.41 0.84
C ARG A 468 10.01 10.38 1.31
N LEU A 469 8.88 10.27 0.63
CA LEU A 469 7.85 9.29 0.90
C LEU A 469 8.08 8.04 0.04
N TYR A 470 7.70 6.89 0.58
CA TYR A 470 7.59 5.66 -0.19
C TYR A 470 6.11 5.38 -0.46
N HIS A 471 5.70 5.46 -1.72
CA HIS A 471 4.38 5.04 -2.13
C HIS A 471 4.32 3.52 -2.25
N VAL A 472 3.61 2.86 -1.35
CA VAL A 472 3.35 1.43 -1.42
C VAL A 472 2.29 1.20 -2.49
N ASP A 473 2.56 0.26 -3.39
CA ASP A 473 1.62 -0.10 -4.45
C ASP A 473 0.34 -0.71 -3.85
N ASP A 474 -0.80 -0.25 -4.34
CA ASP A 474 -2.10 -0.82 -4.05
C ASP A 474 -2.78 -1.21 -5.37
N PRO A 475 -2.73 -2.50 -5.76
CA PRO A 475 -3.25 -2.95 -7.04
C PRO A 475 -4.77 -2.86 -7.14
N THR A 476 -5.47 -2.61 -6.03
CA THR A 476 -6.93 -2.45 -6.01
C THR A 476 -7.37 -0.99 -6.20
N LEU A 477 -6.43 -0.04 -6.17
CA LEU A 477 -6.71 1.39 -6.30
C LEU A 477 -6.69 1.84 -7.76
N GLU A 478 -7.85 1.93 -8.39
CA GLU A 478 -8.02 2.52 -9.72
C GLU A 478 -8.30 4.02 -9.62
N LEU A 479 -7.39 4.89 -10.07
CA LEU A 479 -7.50 6.34 -9.94
C LEU A 479 -7.54 7.04 -11.32
N CYS A 480 -8.59 7.83 -11.55
CA CYS A 480 -8.68 8.74 -12.70
C CYS A 480 -8.82 10.19 -12.22
N LEU A 481 -7.94 11.08 -12.68
CA LEU A 481 -7.97 12.49 -12.32
C LEU A 481 -8.58 13.30 -13.46
N PRO A 482 -9.72 13.99 -13.23
CA PRO A 482 -10.26 14.92 -14.23
C PRO A 482 -9.35 16.14 -14.41
N GLU A 483 -9.65 16.93 -15.43
CA GLU A 483 -9.10 18.27 -15.56
C GLU A 483 -9.46 19.12 -14.33
N PRO A 484 -8.49 19.87 -13.76
CA PRO A 484 -8.66 20.55 -12.49
C PRO A 484 -9.42 21.88 -12.66
N THR A 485 -10.69 21.82 -13.07
CA THR A 485 -11.55 22.99 -13.18
C THR A 485 -12.30 23.27 -11.87
N ARG A 486 -12.77 24.50 -11.67
CA ARG A 486 -13.61 24.85 -10.50
C ARG A 486 -14.87 24.00 -10.42
N GLU A 487 -15.48 23.70 -11.56
CA GLU A 487 -16.69 22.87 -11.64
C GLU A 487 -16.39 21.42 -11.23
N ALA A 488 -15.27 20.85 -11.69
CA ALA A 488 -14.81 19.53 -11.26
C ALA A 488 -14.52 19.49 -9.75
N ALA A 489 -13.92 20.56 -9.21
CA ALA A 489 -13.70 20.71 -7.77
C ALA A 489 -15.00 20.80 -6.96
N MET A 490 -16.02 21.50 -7.46
CA MET A 490 -17.35 21.53 -6.81
C MET A 490 -18.02 20.15 -6.79
N ARG A 491 -17.97 19.40 -7.91
CA ARG A 491 -18.48 18.01 -7.95
C ARG A 491 -17.72 17.09 -6.99
N ALA A 492 -16.39 17.20 -6.96
CA ALA A 492 -15.54 16.46 -6.04
C ALA A 492 -15.88 16.79 -4.58
N LEU A 493 -16.08 18.07 -4.26
CA LEU A 493 -16.47 18.50 -2.92
C LEU A 493 -17.84 17.96 -2.52
N ALA A 494 -18.84 18.07 -3.39
CA ALA A 494 -20.18 17.53 -3.15
C ALA A 494 -20.15 16.02 -2.87
N ARG A 495 -19.27 15.28 -3.56
CA ARG A 495 -19.05 13.85 -3.31
C ARG A 495 -18.49 13.57 -1.91
N LEU A 496 -17.53 14.36 -1.43
CA LEU A 496 -17.01 14.23 -0.06
C LEU A 496 -18.07 14.61 0.98
N GLU A 497 -18.85 15.66 0.72
CA GLU A 497 -19.91 16.10 1.62
C GLU A 497 -21.05 15.09 1.75
N ALA A 498 -21.32 14.31 0.69
CA ALA A 498 -22.31 13.26 0.74
C ALA A 498 -21.99 12.18 1.79
N LEU A 499 -20.70 11.95 2.09
CA LEU A 499 -20.26 11.07 3.18
C LEU A 499 -20.55 11.67 4.56
N LEU A 500 -20.56 13.00 4.65
CA LEU A 500 -20.68 13.76 5.89
C LEU A 500 -22.12 14.20 6.19
N ALA A 501 -23.07 13.91 5.29
CA ALA A 501 -24.43 14.45 5.31
C ALA A 501 -25.20 14.11 6.59
N GLU A 502 -25.00 12.93 7.14
CA GLU A 502 -25.73 12.45 8.33
C GLU A 502 -25.04 12.83 9.64
N PHE A 503 -23.81 13.34 9.62
CA PHE A 503 -23.06 13.66 10.83
C PHE A 503 -23.66 14.89 11.54
N PRO A 504 -23.83 14.84 12.87
CA PRO A 504 -24.52 15.88 13.61
C PRO A 504 -23.58 17.02 13.99
N PHE A 505 -23.06 17.75 13.01
CA PHE A 505 -22.20 18.91 13.23
C PHE A 505 -22.98 20.08 13.84
N VAL A 506 -22.39 20.75 14.84
CA VAL A 506 -23.02 21.89 15.53
C VAL A 506 -22.96 23.17 14.68
N ALA A 507 -21.87 23.38 13.96
CA ALA A 507 -21.67 24.53 13.07
C ALA A 507 -21.10 24.11 11.70
N GLU A 508 -21.28 24.94 10.68
CA GLU A 508 -20.69 24.71 9.35
C GLU A 508 -19.14 24.68 9.39
N ALA A 509 -18.53 25.39 10.34
CA ALA A 509 -17.09 25.31 10.58
C ALA A 509 -16.65 23.90 11.02
N ASP A 510 -17.46 23.18 11.82
CA ASP A 510 -17.15 21.80 12.25
C ASP A 510 -17.15 20.84 11.05
N ARG A 511 -18.11 21.00 10.13
CA ARG A 511 -18.14 20.24 8.86
C ARG A 511 -16.92 20.55 8.00
N SER A 512 -16.53 21.83 7.90
CA SER A 512 -15.30 22.24 7.21
C SER A 512 -14.04 21.64 7.83
N VAL A 513 -13.97 21.50 9.16
CA VAL A 513 -12.86 20.83 9.84
C VAL A 513 -12.77 19.36 9.45
N ALA A 514 -13.90 18.65 9.39
CA ALA A 514 -13.93 17.26 8.93
C ALA A 514 -13.45 17.11 7.47
N LEU A 515 -13.94 17.95 6.56
CA LEU A 515 -13.47 17.99 5.16
C LEU A 515 -11.97 18.30 5.08
N ALA A 516 -11.50 19.27 5.86
CA ALA A 516 -10.10 19.64 5.90
C ALA A 516 -9.22 18.47 6.39
N GLY A 517 -9.69 17.69 7.37
CA GLY A 517 -9.02 16.47 7.85
C GLY A 517 -8.88 15.42 6.76
N ILE A 518 -9.97 15.15 6.02
CA ILE A 518 -9.99 14.19 4.89
C ILE A 518 -9.03 14.63 3.78
N LEU A 519 -9.12 15.89 3.35
CA LEU A 519 -8.22 16.42 2.31
C LEU A 519 -6.77 16.34 2.75
N THR A 520 -6.47 16.74 3.99
CA THR A 520 -5.12 16.72 4.55
C THR A 520 -4.56 15.31 4.60
N ALA A 521 -5.36 14.29 4.96
CA ALA A 521 -4.94 12.89 4.98
C ALA A 521 -4.42 12.39 3.62
N VAL A 522 -5.03 12.84 2.51
CA VAL A 522 -4.60 12.48 1.15
C VAL A 522 -3.39 13.30 0.69
N VAL A 523 -3.34 14.59 0.99
CA VAL A 523 -2.29 15.50 0.46
C VAL A 523 -1.16 15.84 1.45
N ARG A 524 -1.06 15.14 2.58
CA ARG A 524 -0.07 15.43 3.62
C ARG A 524 1.37 15.47 3.10
N GLY A 525 1.67 14.74 2.03
CA GLY A 525 2.98 14.70 1.38
C GLY A 525 3.44 16.02 0.75
N MET A 526 2.53 16.95 0.45
CA MET A 526 2.91 18.25 -0.13
C MET A 526 3.37 19.25 0.92
N MET A 527 3.03 19.03 2.19
CA MET A 527 3.24 19.98 3.28
C MET A 527 4.32 19.48 4.24
N PRO A 528 5.17 20.35 4.78
CA PRO A 528 6.08 19.96 5.84
C PRO A 528 5.33 19.68 7.16
N VAL A 529 4.31 20.48 7.48
CA VAL A 529 3.54 20.41 8.73
C VAL A 529 2.04 20.55 8.47
N SER A 530 1.21 20.07 9.39
CA SER A 530 -0.26 20.15 9.32
C SER A 530 -0.86 20.33 10.71
N PRO A 531 -1.98 21.07 10.85
CA PRO A 531 -2.70 21.14 12.11
C PRO A 531 -3.21 19.75 12.53
N LEU A 532 -3.47 19.60 13.83
CA LEU A 532 -4.17 18.45 14.40
C LEU A 532 -5.67 18.61 14.19
N PHE A 533 -6.37 17.51 13.93
CA PHE A 533 -7.83 17.49 13.79
C PHE A 533 -8.45 16.76 14.98
N ALA A 534 -9.24 17.48 15.77
CA ALA A 534 -9.88 16.94 16.97
C ALA A 534 -11.40 16.87 16.79
N PHE A 535 -11.98 15.71 17.06
CA PHE A 535 -13.43 15.48 17.03
C PHE A 535 -13.94 15.28 18.44
N ARG A 536 -14.80 16.18 18.92
CA ARG A 536 -15.41 16.11 20.25
C ARG A 536 -16.91 15.93 20.15
N ALA A 537 -17.50 15.31 21.16
CA ALA A 537 -18.94 15.16 21.28
C ALA A 537 -19.37 15.18 22.75
N ASN A 538 -20.65 15.48 22.98
CA ASN A 538 -21.25 15.48 24.32
C ASN A 538 -21.51 14.06 24.83
N ALA A 539 -21.65 13.08 23.93
CA ALA A 539 -21.95 11.69 24.26
C ALA A 539 -21.15 10.69 23.40
N PRO A 540 -20.90 9.47 23.93
CA PRO A 540 -20.37 8.35 23.14
C PRO A 540 -21.32 8.01 21.97
N GLY A 541 -20.85 7.23 20.99
CA GLY A 541 -21.69 6.82 19.86
C GLY A 541 -21.98 7.90 18.80
N SER A 542 -21.59 9.16 19.01
CA SER A 542 -21.86 10.28 18.09
C SER A 542 -21.12 10.24 16.72
N GLY A 543 -20.33 9.19 16.43
CA GLY A 543 -19.61 9.03 15.15
C GLY A 543 -18.20 9.65 15.06
N LYS A 544 -17.58 10.04 16.17
CA LYS A 544 -16.24 10.68 16.19
C LYS A 544 -15.15 9.82 15.54
N SER A 545 -14.99 8.58 15.99
CA SER A 545 -14.00 7.64 15.46
C SER A 545 -14.32 7.27 14.01
N PHE A 546 -15.60 7.24 13.65
CA PHE A 546 -16.05 7.01 12.27
C PHE A 546 -15.57 8.11 11.31
N LEU A 547 -15.52 9.39 11.72
CA LEU A 547 -14.92 10.46 10.90
C LEU A 547 -13.43 10.21 10.60
N VAL A 548 -12.69 9.73 11.60
CA VAL A 548 -11.28 9.38 11.43
C VAL A 548 -11.14 8.19 10.47
N ASP A 549 -12.07 7.23 10.55
CA ASP A 549 -12.11 6.09 9.64
C ASP A 549 -12.39 6.51 8.20
N LEU A 550 -13.26 7.49 7.94
CA LEU A 550 -13.45 8.02 6.57
C LEU A 550 -12.14 8.54 6.00
N ALA A 551 -11.42 9.38 6.74
CA ALA A 551 -10.13 9.92 6.32
C ALA A 551 -9.10 8.78 6.11
N SER A 552 -9.08 7.80 7.01
CA SER A 552 -8.18 6.65 6.93
C SER A 552 -8.48 5.73 5.76
N VAL A 553 -9.74 5.38 5.50
CA VAL A 553 -10.12 4.47 4.42
C VAL A 553 -9.84 5.12 3.06
N ILE A 554 -10.11 6.43 2.92
CA ILE A 554 -9.76 7.17 1.70
C ILE A 554 -8.23 7.13 1.48
N ALA A 555 -7.45 7.60 2.46
CA ALA A 555 -6.01 7.76 2.30
C ALA A 555 -5.21 6.45 2.35
N THR A 556 -5.69 5.44 3.06
CA THR A 556 -4.95 4.20 3.36
C THR A 556 -5.61 2.90 2.89
N GLY A 557 -6.90 2.96 2.52
CA GLY A 557 -7.68 1.78 2.11
C GLY A 557 -8.17 0.93 3.27
N ARG A 558 -7.96 1.41 4.51
CA ARG A 558 -8.23 0.66 5.73
C ARG A 558 -8.75 1.58 6.82
N VAL A 559 -9.55 1.00 7.71
CA VAL A 559 -9.99 1.60 8.97
C VAL A 559 -8.77 2.03 9.79
N CYS A 560 -8.87 3.13 10.53
CA CYS A 560 -7.72 3.70 11.21
C CYS A 560 -7.23 2.74 12.31
N PRO A 561 -5.91 2.46 12.39
CA PRO A 561 -5.34 1.84 13.57
C PRO A 561 -5.59 2.76 14.77
N VAL A 562 -6.14 2.20 15.84
CA VAL A 562 -6.55 2.99 17.00
C VAL A 562 -5.49 2.88 18.08
N THR A 563 -5.06 4.02 18.60
CA THR A 563 -4.25 4.08 19.82
C THR A 563 -5.09 4.75 20.89
N SER A 564 -5.42 4.02 21.95
CA SER A 564 -6.07 4.68 23.10
C SER A 564 -5.10 5.70 23.69
N ALA A 565 -5.60 6.90 23.94
CA ALA A 565 -4.93 7.81 24.85
C ALA A 565 -4.94 7.11 26.23
N GLY A 566 -3.77 6.71 26.73
CA GLY A 566 -3.67 6.20 28.10
C GLY A 566 -4.11 7.27 29.09
N GLU A 567 -4.40 6.87 30.34
CA GLU A 567 -4.75 7.83 31.40
C GLU A 567 -3.58 8.78 31.74
N ASP A 568 -2.34 8.39 31.41
CA ASP A 568 -1.12 9.16 31.65
C ASP A 568 -0.51 9.74 30.36
N VAL A 569 -0.12 11.01 30.41
CA VAL A 569 0.61 11.74 29.36
C VAL A 569 1.90 11.02 28.98
N ALA A 570 2.63 10.45 29.95
CA ALA A 570 3.87 9.73 29.67
C ALA A 570 3.63 8.47 28.82
N GLU A 571 2.51 7.78 29.05
CA GLU A 571 2.11 6.62 28.26
C GLU A 571 1.69 7.03 26.84
N MET A 572 0.94 8.13 26.72
CA MET A 572 0.57 8.71 25.43
C MET A 572 1.82 9.10 24.62
N GLU A 573 2.80 9.78 25.23
CA GLU A 573 4.05 10.16 24.55
C GLU A 573 4.86 8.95 24.09
N LYS A 574 4.91 7.89 24.91
CA LYS A 574 5.56 6.61 24.58
C LYS A 574 4.92 5.96 23.36
N ARG A 575 3.59 5.90 23.31
CA ARG A 575 2.85 5.32 22.18
C ARG A 575 3.00 6.17 20.92
N LEU A 576 2.84 7.49 21.03
CA LEU A 576 3.00 8.45 19.93
C LEU A 576 4.40 8.35 19.31
N THR A 577 5.44 8.25 20.13
CA THR A 577 6.82 8.04 19.68
C THR A 577 6.97 6.79 18.83
N GLY A 578 6.43 5.65 19.28
CA GLY A 578 6.50 4.39 18.52
C GLY A 578 5.82 4.46 17.15
N LEU A 579 4.66 5.13 17.07
CA LEU A 579 3.92 5.31 15.82
C LEU A 579 4.64 6.25 14.84
N LEU A 580 5.21 7.34 15.34
CA LEU A 580 5.98 8.29 14.55
C LEU A 580 7.25 7.64 13.98
N LEU A 581 7.94 6.79 14.76
CA LEU A 581 9.08 6.01 14.29
C LEU A 581 8.68 5.00 13.20
N ALA A 582 7.53 4.35 13.37
CA ALA A 582 6.97 3.44 12.36
C ALA A 582 6.51 4.15 11.07
N GLY A 583 6.49 5.47 11.02
CA GLY A 583 6.24 6.24 9.80
C GLY A 583 4.84 6.07 9.22
N TYR A 584 3.83 5.84 10.08
CA TYR A 584 2.43 5.76 9.67
C TYR A 584 1.94 7.09 9.09
N PRO A 585 1.11 7.08 8.02
CA PRO A 585 0.58 8.29 7.41
C PRO A 585 -0.53 8.96 8.24
N ILE A 586 -1.23 8.19 9.07
CA ILE A 586 -2.33 8.65 9.92
C ILE A 586 -2.14 8.11 11.32
N LEU A 587 -2.31 9.00 12.32
CA LEU A 587 -2.28 8.68 13.73
C LEU A 587 -3.62 9.08 14.34
N SER A 588 -4.27 8.16 15.06
CA SER A 588 -5.50 8.44 15.79
C SER A 588 -5.26 8.27 17.29
N LEU A 589 -5.38 9.38 18.01
CA LEU A 589 -5.45 9.44 19.48
C LEU A 589 -6.91 9.30 19.88
N ASP A 590 -7.36 8.08 20.13
CA ASP A 590 -8.77 7.80 20.39
C ASP A 590 -9.06 7.81 21.89
N ASN A 591 -10.26 8.28 22.23
CA ASN A 591 -10.74 8.38 23.60
C ASN A 591 -9.79 9.17 24.53
N VAL A 592 -9.37 10.35 24.09
CA VAL A 592 -8.60 11.28 24.92
C VAL A 592 -9.47 11.77 26.08
N ASN A 593 -8.95 11.56 27.30
CA ASN A 593 -9.60 11.99 28.53
C ASN A 593 -9.43 13.50 28.74
N GLU A 594 -10.54 14.24 28.70
CA GLU A 594 -10.72 15.67 28.98
C GLU A 594 -9.78 16.65 28.27
N GLU A 595 -8.47 16.62 28.48
CA GLU A 595 -7.51 17.61 28.01
C GLU A 595 -6.46 17.04 27.05
N LEU A 596 -6.36 17.62 25.85
CA LEU A 596 -5.33 17.32 24.87
C LEU A 596 -4.21 18.37 24.90
N GLY A 597 -3.00 17.93 25.24
CA GLY A 597 -1.81 18.77 25.29
C GLY A 597 -0.52 17.94 25.40
N GLY A 598 0.63 18.61 25.33
CA GLY A 598 1.94 17.97 25.50
C GLY A 598 3.00 18.52 24.56
N ASP A 599 4.26 18.56 25.01
CA ASP A 599 5.37 19.13 24.26
C ASP A 599 5.65 18.33 22.98
N LEU A 600 5.60 16.99 23.08
CA LEU A 600 5.77 16.12 21.92
C LEU A 600 4.68 16.36 20.87
N LEU A 601 3.42 16.55 21.29
CA LEU A 601 2.31 16.81 20.38
C LEU A 601 2.44 18.18 19.70
N CYS A 602 2.87 19.21 20.46
CA CYS A 602 3.19 20.53 19.91
C CYS A 602 4.31 20.46 18.87
N GLN A 603 5.36 19.69 19.15
CA GLN A 603 6.47 19.51 18.22
C GLN A 603 6.04 18.74 16.98
N ALA A 604 5.31 17.63 17.14
CA ALA A 604 4.86 16.78 16.04
C ALA A 604 3.91 17.49 15.07
N THR A 605 3.17 18.49 15.54
CA THR A 605 2.23 19.27 14.73
C THR A 605 2.87 20.48 14.07
N GLU A 606 3.77 21.20 14.74
CA GLU A 606 4.32 22.48 14.25
C GLU A 606 5.69 22.36 13.58
N ARG A 607 6.46 21.29 13.84
CA ARG A 607 7.83 21.16 13.33
C ARG A 607 7.92 20.07 12.25
N PRO A 608 8.65 20.32 11.15
CA PRO A 608 8.89 19.28 10.14
C PRO A 608 9.74 18.13 10.72
N ILE A 609 10.67 18.46 11.62
CA ILE A 609 11.55 17.52 12.32
C ILE A 609 11.12 17.42 13.77
N VAL A 610 10.90 16.19 14.24
CA VAL A 610 10.50 15.86 15.60
C VAL A 610 11.66 15.17 16.30
N ARG A 611 11.91 15.58 17.54
CA ARG A 611 12.94 14.97 18.40
C ARG A 611 12.26 13.98 19.32
N LEU A 612 12.48 12.70 19.07
CA LEU A 612 11.90 11.62 19.83
C LEU A 612 12.94 11.07 20.81
N ARG A 613 12.51 10.73 22.02
CA ARG A 613 13.33 9.95 22.96
C ARG A 613 13.06 8.47 22.73
N GLU A 614 14.10 7.70 22.48
CA GLU A 614 13.97 6.26 22.34
C GLU A 614 13.52 5.63 23.66
N LEU A 615 12.66 4.61 23.59
CA LEU A 615 12.08 4.01 24.78
C LEU A 615 13.11 3.10 25.47
N GLY A 616 13.40 3.40 26.74
CA GLY A 616 14.34 2.62 27.54
C GLY A 616 15.81 3.02 27.39
N THR A 617 16.10 4.09 26.66
CA THR A 617 17.45 4.66 26.51
C THR A 617 17.43 6.18 26.71
N SER A 618 18.60 6.80 26.90
CA SER A 618 18.75 8.26 26.97
C SER A 618 19.00 8.90 25.59
N SER A 619 19.02 8.10 24.52
CA SER A 619 19.25 8.56 23.15
C SER A 619 18.02 9.28 22.60
N SER A 620 18.28 10.34 21.83
CA SER A 620 17.26 11.06 21.07
C SER A 620 17.49 10.88 19.59
N VAL A 621 16.40 10.69 18.84
CA VAL A 621 16.41 10.54 17.40
C VAL A 621 15.60 11.65 16.73
N GLU A 622 16.14 12.21 15.64
CA GLU A 622 15.44 13.19 14.82
C GLU A 622 14.81 12.51 13.63
N ILE A 623 13.51 12.74 13.42
CA ILE A 623 12.78 12.21 12.27
C ILE A 623 11.96 13.30 11.58
N GLU A 624 11.75 13.16 10.28
CA GLU A 624 10.77 13.96 9.55
C GLU A 624 9.37 13.37 9.77
N ASN A 625 8.42 14.21 10.22
CA ASN A 625 7.04 13.79 10.43
C ASN A 625 6.16 14.14 9.23
N ARG A 626 5.55 13.11 8.63
CA ARG A 626 4.56 13.24 7.54
C ARG A 626 3.21 12.62 7.88
N ALA A 627 2.94 12.38 9.16
CA ALA A 627 1.65 11.89 9.60
C ALA A 627 0.62 13.03 9.76
N VAL A 628 -0.65 12.70 9.54
CA VAL A 628 -1.79 13.49 10.02
C VAL A 628 -2.21 12.96 11.37
N ILE A 629 -2.38 13.85 12.35
CA ILE A 629 -2.78 13.49 13.71
C ILE A 629 -4.25 13.85 13.88
N PHE A 630 -5.03 12.84 14.24
CA PHE A 630 -6.41 12.96 14.68
C PHE A 630 -6.50 12.70 16.18
N ALA A 631 -7.46 13.36 16.82
CA ALA A 631 -7.84 13.07 18.19
C ALA A 631 -9.37 12.94 18.31
N THR A 632 -9.83 12.03 19.14
CA THR A 632 -11.26 11.93 19.49
C THR A 632 -11.41 11.95 21.00
N GLY A 633 -12.53 12.46 21.50
CA GLY A 633 -12.85 12.38 22.93
C GLY A 633 -14.25 12.88 23.24
N ASN A 634 -14.77 12.48 24.39
CA ASN A 634 -15.98 13.08 24.95
C ASN A 634 -15.57 14.33 25.73
N ALA A 635 -16.26 15.45 25.50
CA ALA A 635 -15.94 16.74 26.13
C ALA A 635 -14.46 17.18 26.00
N LEU A 636 -13.76 16.71 24.95
CA LEU A 636 -12.35 17.03 24.69
C LEU A 636 -12.12 18.55 24.61
N ARG A 637 -11.16 19.03 25.40
CA ARG A 637 -10.63 20.39 25.40
C ARG A 637 -9.17 20.38 24.99
N VAL A 638 -8.76 21.40 24.27
CA VAL A 638 -7.37 21.56 23.86
C VAL A 638 -6.71 22.53 24.82
N ARG A 639 -5.56 22.14 25.39
CA ARG A 639 -4.89 22.93 26.43
C ARG A 639 -3.71 23.71 25.90
N GLY A 640 -3.59 24.96 26.36
CA GLY A 640 -2.38 25.78 26.20
C GLY A 640 -2.00 25.98 24.74
N ASP A 641 -0.75 25.68 24.40
CA ASP A 641 -0.20 25.97 23.06
C ASP A 641 -0.86 25.13 21.95
N MET A 642 -1.48 23.99 22.28
CA MET A 642 -2.19 23.18 21.26
C MET A 642 -3.42 23.89 20.67
N THR A 643 -3.98 24.90 21.34
CA THR A 643 -5.18 25.63 20.90
C THR A 643 -4.98 26.36 19.57
N ARG A 644 -3.75 26.78 19.25
CA ARG A 644 -3.40 27.39 17.94
C ARG A 644 -2.94 26.39 16.89
N ARG A 645 -2.89 25.10 17.22
CA ARG A 645 -2.41 23.99 16.36
C ARG A 645 -3.50 22.96 16.06
N THR A 646 -4.67 23.10 16.67
CA THR A 646 -5.75 22.10 16.60
C THR A 646 -7.01 22.72 16.03
N LEU A 647 -7.56 22.09 15.00
CA LEU A 647 -8.89 22.35 14.49
C LEU A 647 -9.86 21.42 15.21
N VAL A 648 -10.89 21.98 15.84
CA VAL A 648 -11.83 21.21 16.66
C VAL A 648 -13.20 21.19 15.98
N ALA A 649 -13.74 20.00 15.76
CA ALA A 649 -15.11 19.81 15.29
C ALA A 649 -15.97 19.24 16.42
N THR A 650 -17.13 19.87 16.66
CA THR A 650 -18.10 19.45 17.66
C THR A 650 -19.27 18.71 17.03
N LEU A 651 -19.60 17.54 17.58
CA LEU A 651 -20.75 16.72 17.21
C LEU A 651 -21.78 16.69 18.33
N ASP A 652 -23.05 16.92 18.01
CA ASP A 652 -24.17 16.80 18.94
C ASP A 652 -25.41 16.19 18.27
N ALA A 653 -25.67 14.92 18.57
CA ALA A 653 -26.80 14.19 18.00
C ALA A 653 -28.17 14.65 18.53
N GLY A 654 -28.23 15.44 19.60
CA GLY A 654 -29.48 15.96 20.18
C GLY A 654 -30.42 14.89 20.74
N ILE A 655 -29.90 13.68 21.00
CA ILE A 655 -30.66 12.52 21.52
C ILE A 655 -29.90 11.87 22.67
N GLU A 656 -30.64 11.22 23.58
CA GLU A 656 -30.09 10.62 24.81
C GLU A 656 -29.14 9.44 24.53
N GLN A 657 -29.44 8.62 23.51
CA GLN A 657 -28.65 7.42 23.13
C GLN A 657 -28.16 7.51 21.68
N PRO A 658 -27.12 8.32 21.37
CA PRO A 658 -26.58 8.45 20.02
C PRO A 658 -26.09 7.15 19.41
N GLU A 659 -25.64 6.19 20.22
CA GLU A 659 -25.17 4.86 19.80
C GLU A 659 -26.24 4.00 19.12
N LEU A 660 -27.52 4.28 19.36
CA LEU A 660 -28.63 3.59 18.69
C LEU A 660 -28.95 4.19 17.32
N ARG A 661 -28.34 5.32 16.95
CA ARG A 661 -28.59 5.99 15.69
C ARG A 661 -28.07 5.13 14.53
N ARG A 662 -28.97 4.77 13.62
CA ARG A 662 -28.61 4.06 12.39
C ARG A 662 -28.36 5.07 11.27
N PHE A 663 -27.18 4.98 10.67
CA PHE A 663 -26.92 5.70 9.43
C PHE A 663 -27.71 5.03 8.29
N ALA A 664 -28.29 5.84 7.39
CA ALA A 664 -29.06 5.35 6.24
C ALA A 664 -28.15 4.71 5.20
N ARG A 665 -26.89 5.17 5.12
CA ARG A 665 -25.83 4.60 4.28
C ARG A 665 -24.66 4.13 5.14
N ASP A 666 -23.80 3.32 4.55
CA ASP A 666 -22.49 2.98 5.10
C ASP A 666 -21.40 3.71 4.31
N PRO A 667 -21.00 4.93 4.74
CA PRO A 667 -19.96 5.71 4.08
C PRO A 667 -18.63 4.96 3.88
N VAL A 668 -18.28 4.04 4.79
CA VAL A 668 -17.05 3.26 4.66
C VAL A 668 -17.19 2.24 3.54
N ALA A 669 -18.32 1.54 3.44
CA ALA A 669 -18.59 0.64 2.32
C ALA A 669 -18.63 1.40 0.99
N ASP A 670 -19.25 2.58 0.95
CA ASP A 670 -19.28 3.45 -0.24
C ASP A 670 -17.86 3.84 -0.69
N ILE A 671 -16.98 4.19 0.27
CA ILE A 671 -15.57 4.47 -0.03
C ILE A 671 -14.85 3.22 -0.52
N MET A 672 -15.03 2.06 0.13
CA MET A 672 -14.32 0.84 -0.29
C MET A 672 -14.73 0.38 -1.69
N ALA A 673 -15.97 0.64 -2.12
CA ALA A 673 -16.46 0.31 -3.46
C ALA A 673 -15.85 1.18 -4.58
N ASP A 674 -15.59 2.47 -4.32
CA ASP A 674 -14.99 3.40 -5.30
C ASP A 674 -13.96 4.33 -4.62
N ARG A 675 -12.97 3.72 -3.96
CA ARG A 675 -11.95 4.47 -3.20
C ARG A 675 -11.17 5.40 -4.11
N GLY A 676 -10.90 4.94 -5.33
CA GLY A 676 -10.29 5.71 -6.40
C GLY A 676 -10.99 7.05 -6.63
N GLY A 677 -12.32 7.04 -6.78
CA GLY A 677 -13.12 8.25 -6.94
C GLY A 677 -12.98 9.24 -5.78
N TYR A 678 -12.88 8.77 -4.53
CA TYR A 678 -12.72 9.64 -3.36
C TYR A 678 -11.30 10.21 -3.23
N VAL A 679 -10.27 9.43 -3.55
CA VAL A 679 -8.88 9.94 -3.66
C VAL A 679 -8.79 10.97 -4.78
N ALA A 680 -9.41 10.70 -5.95
CA ALA A 680 -9.47 11.63 -7.07
C ALA A 680 -10.17 12.94 -6.69
N ALA A 681 -11.26 12.86 -5.92
CA ALA A 681 -11.98 14.04 -5.45
C ALA A 681 -11.07 14.95 -4.62
N CYS A 682 -10.33 14.38 -3.66
CA CYS A 682 -9.40 15.14 -2.82
C CYS A 682 -8.30 15.84 -3.63
N LEU A 683 -7.68 15.11 -4.57
CA LEU A 683 -6.63 15.65 -5.43
C LEU A 683 -7.17 16.71 -6.41
N THR A 684 -8.38 16.52 -6.94
CA THR A 684 -9.02 17.45 -7.89
C THR A 684 -9.33 18.79 -7.25
N ILE A 685 -9.88 18.80 -6.03
CA ILE A 685 -10.18 20.04 -5.28
C ILE A 685 -8.93 20.91 -5.17
N LEU A 686 -7.81 20.31 -4.76
CA LEU A 686 -6.58 21.05 -4.51
C LEU A 686 -5.86 21.45 -5.80
N ARG A 687 -5.83 20.57 -6.80
CA ARG A 687 -5.27 20.93 -8.12
C ARG A 687 -6.03 22.08 -8.76
N ALA A 688 -7.36 22.10 -8.65
CA ALA A 688 -8.18 23.18 -9.19
C ALA A 688 -7.93 24.51 -8.48
N TRP A 689 -7.80 24.48 -7.16
CA TRP A 689 -7.41 25.67 -6.39
C TRP A 689 -6.03 26.19 -6.81
N MET A 690 -5.01 25.32 -6.86
CA MET A 690 -3.65 25.71 -7.23
C MET A 690 -3.56 26.24 -8.67
N GLY A 691 -4.35 25.69 -9.59
CA GLY A 691 -4.43 26.15 -10.97
C GLY A 691 -5.30 27.39 -11.19
N SER A 692 -6.08 27.81 -10.19
CA SER A 692 -7.06 28.91 -10.36
C SER A 692 -6.42 30.30 -10.49
N GLY A 693 -5.22 30.49 -9.94
CA GLY A 693 -4.59 31.80 -9.79
C GLY A 693 -5.34 32.77 -8.84
N ALA A 694 -6.40 32.31 -8.17
CA ALA A 694 -7.19 33.14 -7.27
C ALA A 694 -6.44 33.42 -5.96
N ALA A 695 -6.65 34.61 -5.41
CA ALA A 695 -6.14 35.01 -4.11
C ALA A 695 -7.31 35.22 -3.13
N LEU A 696 -7.15 34.73 -1.90
CA LEU A 696 -8.09 34.97 -0.81
C LEU A 696 -7.39 35.77 0.29
N ASP A 697 -8.11 36.75 0.83
CA ASP A 697 -7.68 37.47 2.02
C ASP A 697 -8.08 36.68 3.27
N LEU A 698 -7.17 35.81 3.72
CA LEU A 698 -7.36 34.99 4.91
C LEU A 698 -6.38 35.41 6.01
N PRO A 699 -6.83 35.50 7.28
CA PRO A 699 -5.94 35.77 8.40
C PRO A 699 -4.75 34.79 8.42
N PRO A 700 -3.51 35.27 8.61
CA PRO A 700 -2.33 34.42 8.65
C PRO A 700 -2.44 33.34 9.75
N LEU A 701 -2.10 32.11 9.40
CA LEU A 701 -1.98 31.01 10.35
C LEU A 701 -0.50 30.64 10.50
N ALA A 702 0.14 31.24 11.50
CA ALA A 702 1.56 31.06 11.75
C ALA A 702 1.94 29.58 11.90
N SER A 703 3.07 29.19 11.30
CA SER A 703 3.61 27.83 11.24
C SER A 703 2.84 26.87 10.31
N PHE A 704 1.63 27.21 9.86
CA PHE A 704 0.81 26.37 8.97
C PHE A 704 0.48 27.07 7.65
N GLU A 705 1.32 27.99 7.19
CA GLU A 705 1.04 28.82 6.01
C GLU A 705 0.89 27.97 4.75
N GLY A 706 1.70 26.91 4.62
CA GLY A 706 1.61 25.95 3.52
C GLY A 706 0.27 25.21 3.49
N TRP A 707 -0.23 24.78 4.64
CA TRP A 707 -1.54 24.15 4.78
C TRP A 707 -2.68 25.15 4.56
N SER A 708 -2.54 26.36 5.10
CA SER A 708 -3.53 27.42 5.00
C SER A 708 -3.72 27.87 3.53
N ARG A 709 -2.63 28.00 2.76
CA ARG A 709 -2.67 28.37 1.33
C ARG A 709 -3.16 27.25 0.42
N THR A 710 -3.31 26.02 0.92
CA THR A 710 -3.71 24.86 0.12
C THR A 710 -5.09 24.37 0.55
N VAL A 711 -5.18 23.64 1.66
CA VAL A 711 -6.41 22.99 2.13
C VAL A 711 -7.46 24.00 2.58
N ARG A 712 -7.11 24.91 3.49
CA ARG A 712 -8.04 25.93 4.01
C ARG A 712 -8.53 26.83 2.88
N ALA A 713 -7.61 27.37 2.09
CA ALA A 713 -7.95 28.26 0.99
C ALA A 713 -8.84 27.58 -0.07
N ALA A 714 -8.57 26.33 -0.44
CA ALA A 714 -9.41 25.60 -1.39
C ALA A 714 -10.86 25.42 -0.88
N LEU A 715 -11.04 25.11 0.42
CA LEU A 715 -12.38 25.00 1.02
C LEU A 715 -13.12 26.34 1.02
N VAL A 716 -12.46 27.42 1.43
CA VAL A 716 -13.07 28.76 1.44
C VAL A 716 -13.39 29.24 0.02
N TRP A 717 -12.50 28.97 -0.95
CA TRP A 717 -12.72 29.31 -2.36
C TRP A 717 -13.92 28.60 -2.99
N LEU A 718 -14.21 27.38 -2.52
CA LEU A 718 -15.41 26.61 -2.90
C LEU A 718 -16.64 26.97 -2.06
N GLY A 719 -16.57 28.01 -1.22
CA GLY A 719 -17.71 28.54 -0.47
C GLY A 719 -18.02 27.79 0.82
N ARG A 720 -17.04 27.10 1.43
CA ARG A 720 -17.20 26.50 2.75
C ARG A 720 -16.73 27.43 3.85
N ALA A 721 -17.30 27.28 5.04
CA ALA A 721 -16.90 28.04 6.23
C ALA A 721 -15.41 27.82 6.50
N ASP A 722 -14.72 28.84 6.99
CA ASP A 722 -13.29 28.74 7.30
C ASP A 722 -13.08 27.76 8.48
N PRO A 723 -12.39 26.63 8.29
CA PRO A 723 -12.17 25.67 9.38
C PRO A 723 -11.39 26.29 10.55
N CYS A 724 -10.57 27.32 10.32
CA CYS A 724 -9.79 27.97 11.37
C CYS A 724 -10.63 28.77 12.37
N LEU A 725 -11.91 29.03 12.10
CA LEU A 725 -12.83 29.58 13.09
C LEU A 725 -12.95 28.66 14.31
N SER A 726 -12.80 27.34 14.13
CA SER A 726 -12.78 26.38 15.24
C SER A 726 -11.59 26.56 16.21
N MET A 727 -10.45 27.09 15.74
CA MET A 727 -9.31 27.38 16.62
C MET A 727 -9.63 28.49 17.61
N GLN A 728 -10.48 29.45 17.22
CA GLN A 728 -10.90 30.50 18.13
C GLN A 728 -11.77 29.95 19.26
N ALA A 729 -12.76 29.12 18.91
CA ALA A 729 -13.58 28.42 19.91
C ALA A 729 -12.72 27.55 20.85
N ALA A 730 -11.74 26.83 20.30
CA ALA A 730 -10.80 26.04 21.11
C ALA A 730 -9.95 26.89 22.07
N ARG A 731 -9.59 28.12 21.70
CA ARG A 731 -8.88 29.07 22.60
C ARG A 731 -9.80 29.63 23.68
N GLU A 732 -11.07 29.83 23.39
CA GLU A 732 -12.06 30.30 24.37
C GLU A 732 -12.34 29.23 25.42
N ASP A 733 -12.37 27.96 24.99
CA ASP A 733 -12.54 26.75 25.81
C ASP A 733 -11.25 26.26 26.51
N ASP A 734 -10.11 26.96 26.35
CA ASP A 734 -8.81 26.56 26.92
C ASP A 734 -8.86 26.56 28.47
N PRO A 735 -8.66 25.42 29.14
CA PRO A 735 -8.71 25.34 30.60
C PRO A 735 -7.64 26.20 31.27
N GLU A 736 -6.43 26.34 30.68
CA GLU A 736 -5.38 27.22 31.24
C GLU A 736 -5.78 28.70 31.16
N ARG A 737 -6.47 29.09 30.10
CA ARG A 737 -7.03 30.44 29.94
C ARG A 737 -8.14 30.67 30.94
N GLY A 738 -9.02 29.68 31.15
CA GLY A 738 -10.09 29.71 32.14
C GLY A 738 -9.58 29.89 33.57
N GLU A 739 -8.62 29.06 33.98
CA GLU A 739 -7.96 29.13 35.29
C GLU A 739 -7.30 30.50 35.51
N LEU A 740 -6.57 31.01 34.51
CA LEU A 740 -5.94 32.33 34.63
C LEU A 740 -6.97 33.46 34.69
N ARG A 741 -8.07 33.38 33.92
CA ARG A 741 -9.17 34.35 33.99
C ARG A 741 -9.79 34.40 35.39
N GLU A 742 -10.14 33.23 35.93
CA GLU A 742 -10.72 33.06 37.27
C GLU A 742 -9.80 33.67 38.34
N ILE A 743 -8.51 33.28 38.34
CA ILE A 743 -7.53 33.76 39.32
C ILE A 743 -7.30 35.27 39.21
N LEU A 744 -7.19 35.83 38.00
CA LEU A 744 -7.03 37.27 37.82
C LEU A 744 -8.25 38.05 38.31
N GLY A 745 -9.46 37.55 38.05
CA GLY A 745 -10.72 38.14 38.53
C GLY A 745 -10.80 38.13 40.05
N LEU A 746 -10.60 36.96 40.67
CA LEU A 746 -10.65 36.78 42.13
C LEU A 746 -9.55 37.60 42.84
N LEU A 747 -8.33 37.63 42.30
CA LEU A 747 -7.26 38.46 42.84
C LEU A 747 -7.54 39.96 42.68
N ALA A 748 -8.09 40.39 41.54
CA ALA A 748 -8.49 41.79 41.35
C ALA A 748 -9.57 42.20 42.34
N GLN A 749 -10.52 41.31 42.65
CA GLN A 749 -11.59 41.56 43.63
C GLN A 749 -11.04 41.62 45.07
N ALA A 750 -10.14 40.72 45.45
CA ALA A 750 -9.60 40.65 46.82
C ALA A 750 -8.45 41.64 47.09
N ALA A 751 -7.65 41.98 46.07
CA ALA A 751 -6.47 42.83 46.22
C ALA A 751 -6.59 44.22 45.58
N GLY A 752 -7.55 44.42 44.68
CA GLY A 752 -7.62 45.59 43.82
C GLY A 752 -6.74 45.45 42.57
N THR A 753 -6.82 46.44 41.69
CA THR A 753 -6.05 46.49 40.44
C THR A 753 -5.06 47.64 40.42
N GLY A 754 -3.84 47.37 39.95
CA GLY A 754 -2.75 48.34 39.80
C GLY A 754 -1.52 47.98 40.63
N ARG A 755 -0.36 48.54 40.28
CA ARG A 755 0.93 48.24 40.95
C ARG A 755 0.94 48.53 42.44
N HIS A 756 0.14 49.50 42.90
CA HIS A 756 0.02 49.86 44.31
C HIS A 756 -0.66 48.74 45.15
N CYS A 757 -1.42 47.86 44.52
CA CYS A 757 -2.01 46.66 45.12
C CYS A 757 -1.03 45.47 45.20
N GLY A 758 0.25 45.69 44.90
CA GLY A 758 1.27 44.64 44.82
C GLY A 758 1.47 43.88 46.13
N ARG A 759 1.32 42.56 46.07
CA ARG A 759 1.46 41.65 47.22
C ARG A 759 2.46 40.53 46.94
N THR A 760 3.20 40.11 47.96
CA THR A 760 4.01 38.89 47.91
C THR A 760 3.11 37.66 47.89
N VAL A 761 3.64 36.51 47.47
CA VAL A 761 2.88 35.25 47.45
C VAL A 761 2.36 34.88 48.84
N ARG A 762 3.11 35.20 49.90
CA ARG A 762 2.68 34.99 51.29
C ARG A 762 1.51 35.91 51.67
N GLU A 763 1.60 37.19 51.32
CA GLU A 763 0.50 38.15 51.56
C GLU A 763 -0.77 37.76 50.77
N ILE A 764 -0.63 37.15 49.58
CA ILE A 764 -1.75 36.61 48.80
C ILE A 764 -2.36 35.37 49.48
N GLU A 765 -1.53 34.49 50.02
CA GLU A 765 -2.00 33.35 50.82
C GLU A 765 -2.75 33.81 52.07
N GLU A 766 -2.19 34.77 52.82
CA GLU A 766 -2.82 35.36 54.00
C GLU A 766 -4.15 36.05 53.64
N LEU A 767 -4.19 36.78 52.52
CA LEU A 767 -5.41 37.39 51.99
C LEU A 767 -6.50 36.35 51.73
N SER A 768 -6.14 35.22 51.11
CA SER A 768 -7.08 34.13 50.83
C SER A 768 -7.60 33.44 52.10
N ALA A 769 -6.86 33.57 53.21
CA ALA A 769 -7.17 32.95 54.50
C ALA A 769 -7.87 33.92 55.48
N LEU A 770 -8.16 35.16 55.07
CA LEU A 770 -8.87 36.12 55.92
C LEU A 770 -10.25 35.57 56.31
N GLU A 771 -10.56 35.56 57.59
CA GLU A 771 -11.84 35.12 58.13
C GLU A 771 -12.87 36.27 58.10
N SER A 772 -14.14 35.92 57.91
CA SER A 772 -15.29 36.81 58.11
C SER A 772 -15.87 36.58 59.50
N THR A 773 -16.28 37.65 60.17
CA THR A 773 -16.97 37.61 61.46
C THR A 773 -18.38 38.20 61.35
N ASP A 774 -19.34 37.66 62.09
CA ASP A 774 -20.65 38.28 62.25
C ASP A 774 -20.61 39.50 63.18
N ALA A 775 -21.77 40.15 63.37
CA ALA A 775 -21.90 41.32 64.24
C ALA A 775 -21.62 41.03 65.73
N ALA A 776 -21.61 39.75 66.14
CA ALA A 776 -21.30 39.30 67.49
C ALA A 776 -19.85 38.81 67.65
N GLY A 777 -19.04 38.86 66.58
CA GLY A 777 -17.63 38.47 66.57
C GLY A 777 -17.37 36.98 66.35
N TYR A 778 -18.39 36.18 66.03
CA TYR A 778 -18.22 34.77 65.70
C TYR A 778 -17.78 34.60 64.25
N ARG A 779 -16.88 33.64 64.02
CA ARG A 779 -16.37 33.32 62.68
C ARG A 779 -17.47 32.68 61.84
N THR A 780 -17.72 33.23 60.66
CA THR A 780 -18.73 32.74 59.72
C THR A 780 -18.13 32.04 58.49
N GLY A 781 -16.81 32.12 58.32
CA GLY A 781 -16.09 31.44 57.23
C GLY A 781 -14.92 32.28 56.70
N LEU A 782 -14.44 31.96 55.50
CA LEU A 782 -13.45 32.77 54.80
C LEU A 782 -14.10 33.95 54.09
N ARG A 783 -13.41 35.08 54.03
CA ARG A 783 -13.81 36.29 53.30
C ARG A 783 -13.71 36.12 51.78
N HIS A 784 -12.75 35.32 51.33
CA HIS A 784 -12.50 35.03 49.92
C HIS A 784 -12.38 33.52 49.68
N PRO A 785 -13.44 32.73 49.90
CA PRO A 785 -13.39 31.26 49.81
C PRO A 785 -13.03 30.81 48.39
N GLU A 786 -13.62 31.43 47.37
CA GLU A 786 -13.36 31.12 45.96
C GLU A 786 -11.88 31.36 45.57
N LEU A 787 -11.28 32.46 46.06
CA LEU A 787 -9.85 32.73 45.85
C LEU A 787 -8.99 31.67 46.53
N ARG A 788 -9.35 31.25 47.74
CA ARG A 788 -8.62 30.20 48.46
C ARG A 788 -8.66 28.89 47.68
N ASP A 789 -9.84 28.48 47.22
CA ASP A 789 -10.02 27.23 46.48
C ASP A 789 -9.25 27.26 45.15
N ALA A 790 -9.32 28.36 44.40
CA ALA A 790 -8.56 28.53 43.17
C ALA A 790 -7.03 28.46 43.40
N LEU A 791 -6.52 29.10 44.45
CA LEU A 791 -5.09 29.05 44.78
C LEU A 791 -4.64 27.67 45.28
N VAL A 792 -5.47 26.97 46.06
CA VAL A 792 -5.21 25.59 46.50
C VAL A 792 -5.22 24.64 45.31
N ARG A 793 -6.09 24.83 44.31
CA ARG A 793 -6.11 24.03 43.08
C ARG A 793 -4.78 24.12 42.31
N ILE A 794 -4.20 25.32 42.18
CA ILE A 794 -2.95 25.50 41.40
C ILE A 794 -1.65 25.25 42.17
N ALA A 795 -1.66 25.45 43.49
CA ALA A 795 -0.45 25.46 44.29
C ALA A 795 -0.59 24.71 45.62
N GLY A 796 -1.69 23.98 45.82
CA GLY A 796 -1.97 23.22 47.02
C GLY A 796 -0.97 22.09 47.29
N THR A 797 -0.91 21.73 48.55
CA THR A 797 -0.33 20.49 49.07
C THR A 797 -1.46 19.50 49.38
N PRO A 798 -1.19 18.19 49.52
CA PRO A 798 -2.21 17.21 49.92
C PRO A 798 -2.93 17.57 51.24
N ALA A 799 -2.32 18.40 52.08
CA ALA A 799 -2.90 18.92 53.32
C ALA A 799 -3.72 20.22 53.14
N GLY A 800 -4.03 20.63 51.90
CA GLY A 800 -4.83 21.84 51.62
C GLY A 800 -4.13 23.18 51.87
N ARG A 801 -2.82 23.17 52.19
CA ARG A 801 -2.00 24.40 52.33
C ARG A 801 -1.42 24.83 51.00
N ILE A 802 -1.31 26.14 50.76
CA ILE A 802 -0.71 26.68 49.55
C ILE A 802 0.82 26.57 49.66
N ASN A 803 1.45 26.00 48.64
CA ASN A 803 2.90 25.95 48.53
C ASN A 803 3.38 27.24 47.84
N SER A 804 3.99 28.14 48.61
CA SER A 804 4.41 29.45 48.10
C SER A 804 5.43 29.36 46.95
N ARG A 805 6.25 28.30 46.87
CA ARG A 805 7.19 28.09 45.74
C ARG A 805 6.48 27.63 44.47
N ARG A 806 5.40 26.84 44.58
CA ARG A 806 4.57 26.45 43.42
C ARG A 806 3.78 27.65 42.92
N LEU A 807 3.16 28.42 43.81
CA LEU A 807 2.40 29.62 43.46
C LEU A 807 3.29 30.70 42.81
N ALA A 808 4.49 30.94 43.36
CA ALA A 808 5.45 31.86 42.76
C ALA A 808 5.88 31.44 41.34
N ARG A 809 6.11 30.13 41.12
CA ARG A 809 6.42 29.59 39.78
C ARG A 809 5.25 29.74 38.82
N TRP A 810 4.02 29.53 39.30
CA TRP A 810 2.81 29.70 38.49
C TRP A 810 2.65 31.16 38.02
N PHE A 811 2.83 32.14 38.91
CA PHE A 811 2.80 33.57 38.54
C PHE A 811 3.92 33.94 37.58
N LEU A 812 5.14 33.43 37.81
CA LEU A 812 6.27 33.68 36.93
C LEU A 812 6.03 33.15 35.51
N ALA A 813 5.48 31.95 35.37
CA ALA A 813 5.19 31.33 34.08
C ALA A 813 4.09 32.05 33.27
N ARG A 814 3.22 32.81 33.95
CA ARG A 814 2.05 33.50 33.35
C ARG A 814 2.18 35.03 33.36
N ARG A 815 3.31 35.57 33.81
CA ARG A 815 3.59 37.00 33.87
C ARG A 815 3.39 37.67 32.50
N GLY A 816 2.63 38.76 32.48
CA GLY A 816 2.40 39.56 31.29
C GLY A 816 1.35 39.02 30.31
N ARG A 817 0.83 37.80 30.51
CA ARG A 817 -0.28 37.27 29.70
C ARG A 817 -1.55 38.10 29.99
N VAL A 818 -2.19 38.59 28.93
CA VAL A 818 -3.39 39.43 29.03
C VAL A 818 -4.63 38.57 28.77
N ILE A 819 -5.61 38.61 29.67
CA ILE A 819 -6.93 38.00 29.52
C ILE A 819 -7.97 39.04 29.93
N GLU A 820 -8.91 39.34 29.03
CA GLU A 820 -10.02 40.27 29.27
C GLU A 820 -9.56 41.63 29.83
N GLY A 821 -8.44 42.14 29.30
CA GLY A 821 -7.84 43.40 29.72
C GLY A 821 -7.12 43.34 31.07
N LEU A 822 -7.00 42.18 31.72
CA LEU A 822 -6.23 41.99 32.96
C LEU A 822 -4.94 41.21 32.69
N ARG A 823 -3.88 41.50 33.46
CA ARG A 823 -2.66 40.69 33.47
C ARG A 823 -2.05 40.64 34.86
N ILE A 824 -1.28 39.59 35.15
CA ILE A 824 -0.40 39.57 36.32
C ILE A 824 0.96 40.20 35.99
N ALA A 825 1.38 41.14 36.84
CA ALA A 825 2.63 41.88 36.68
C ALA A 825 3.51 41.79 37.93
N GLU A 826 4.82 41.76 37.71
CA GLU A 826 5.81 41.93 38.77
C GLU A 826 5.98 43.42 39.05
N CYS A 827 5.74 43.84 40.30
CA CYS A 827 5.64 45.26 40.68
C CYS A 827 6.69 45.68 41.73
N GLY A 828 7.78 44.91 41.86
CA GLY A 828 8.91 45.21 42.73
C GLY A 828 9.28 44.07 43.68
N MET A 829 10.15 44.36 44.64
CA MET A 829 10.56 43.41 45.68
C MET A 829 10.14 43.92 47.07
N ALA A 830 9.75 43.00 47.94
CA ALA A 830 9.60 43.24 49.37
C ALA A 830 10.95 43.09 50.09
N HIS A 831 10.98 43.41 51.38
CA HIS A 831 12.15 43.19 52.23
C HIS A 831 12.56 41.71 52.21
N GLY A 832 13.85 41.42 51.98
CA GLY A 832 14.37 40.06 51.81
C GLY A 832 14.36 39.52 50.37
N GLY A 833 14.15 40.35 49.36
CA GLY A 833 14.29 39.96 47.94
C GLY A 833 13.10 39.16 47.37
N VAL A 834 11.95 39.20 48.04
CA VAL A 834 10.74 38.47 47.62
C VAL A 834 9.93 39.31 46.64
N LYS A 835 9.61 38.75 45.47
CA LYS A 835 8.84 39.46 44.43
C LYS A 835 7.40 39.77 44.87
N LYS A 836 6.94 40.99 44.52
CA LYS A 836 5.54 41.41 44.62
C LYS A 836 4.84 41.25 43.27
N TRP A 837 3.60 40.79 43.33
CA TRP A 837 2.72 40.54 42.20
C TRP A 837 1.45 41.39 42.33
N ALA A 838 1.03 41.98 41.22
CA ALA A 838 -0.20 42.76 41.13
C ALA A 838 -1.00 42.36 39.89
N VAL A 839 -2.33 42.51 39.94
CA VAL A 839 -3.18 42.47 38.76
C VAL A 839 -3.24 43.88 38.16
N GLU A 840 -2.91 44.03 36.89
CA GLU A 840 -2.98 45.29 36.15
C GLU A 840 -4.06 45.25 35.08
N ARG A 841 -4.78 46.38 34.90
CA ARG A 841 -5.58 46.61 33.70
C ARG A 841 -4.67 47.08 32.57
N VAL A 842 -4.80 46.45 31.41
CA VAL A 842 -4.16 46.85 30.16
C VAL A 842 -5.17 47.66 29.37
N VAL A 843 -4.86 48.94 29.13
CA VAL A 843 -5.67 49.78 28.24
C VAL A 843 -5.35 49.31 26.81
N SER A 844 -6.38 48.88 26.10
CA SER A 844 -6.31 48.47 24.69
C SER A 844 -6.05 49.65 23.77
#